data_AF-A0AA97HLH5-F1
#
_entry.id   AF-A0AA97HLH5-F1
#
_cell.length_a   1.000
_cell.length_b   1.000
_cell.length_c   1.000
_cell.angle_alpha   90.00
_cell.angle_beta   90.00
_cell.angle_gamma   90.00
#
_symmetry.space_group_name_H-M   'P 1'
#
loop_
_entity.id
_entity.type
_entity.pdbx_description
1 polymer ?
#
loop_
_entity_poly.entity_id
_entity_poly.type
_entity_poly.pdbx_seq_one_letter_code
_entity_poly.pdbx_strand_id
1 'polypeptide(L)'
;MSLRSSLRPKAPTPSAPGLVQIWVGGRSRRSWRWLWLLLAIASLGGALVLLVASFRLGLQLMLDPEAAPRVLAWQRSPQVDLPPAATLEDLRHQAEAANQRLGDPLRLGNVGDTEPGLMIVPVLEASTGAIASLVLFQTDGSDGEWRAIATATIAPLERETVLAPWLNNPQSPTAAPPTFAFTRLVVLPKPPDQTTTDTWLTLEGTWQQQGLTLRYGHLLHVAHQAQQLTLLTPWSSPTNRLPEWADLDGDGPTDLLVDETVGLEPALRGLQAIASTPPRLQSVSWLRLPVDAGGKAGSYQQALRLARAGLWSQAQAHLSELKPALGQAWNPEAEAQLRLMERHAAITRQQADQDWSTPAQHILALVIDGRWEPALARLEAHPDLVPAVLNRLGTDRGRLWNRISAAAALPDPDPAVYVWGGLVLKAQQNQPANRDGATQDWLARQPVPAAAQQRLAKVIAALATAQTQPVARANNASRTQVTAAAEPSSLPVVALPSVEALIGQAQPIAAPVEGYAAPGQSLDASLGQWYAINLRAVRQGLGWQSGSLTLPTGTTPAAAWPAVQPAAQASPQLLHWTGPTTGLPGPLTVRGLTLTQGTPTLLATGPAMREGPLPPLVFSQGALMWLDASQRQQPEVGALGTAIARALFGNQPPPPDFAAALANVPQHSLDLTGDGQPERVLTWDEAALTQLKNWRLQVEPTAPKTIILGQDNRVLYNDLFGPQTVVALTNPAIGGPVGLLVYRAGGYELLAWQALEQRFE
;
A
#
# COMPACT_ATOMS: atom_id res chain seq x y z
N MET A 1 -48.74 -44.14 41.04
CA MET A 1 -48.38 -43.91 39.63
C MET A 1 -46.96 -44.47 39.41
N SER A 2 -46.71 -45.77 39.21
CA SER A 2 -47.21 -46.77 38.24
C SER A 2 -46.58 -46.64 36.84
N LEU A 3 -45.97 -47.68 36.24
CA LEU A 3 -45.69 -49.04 36.72
C LEU A 3 -44.53 -49.67 35.91
N ARG A 4 -43.79 -50.64 36.49
CA ARG A 4 -42.72 -51.40 35.82
C ARG A 4 -43.17 -52.85 35.50
N SER A 5 -42.77 -53.34 34.32
CA SER A 5 -42.36 -54.71 33.95
C SER A 5 -43.02 -55.97 34.56
N SER A 6 -43.48 -56.90 33.71
CA SER A 6 -43.13 -58.35 33.80
C SER A 6 -43.62 -59.21 32.60
N LEU A 7 -42.66 -59.91 31.95
CA LEU A 7 -42.59 -61.36 31.62
C LEU A 7 -43.73 -62.13 30.87
N ARG A 8 -43.35 -62.71 29.70
CA ARG A 8 -43.51 -64.09 29.12
C ARG A 8 -44.45 -65.16 29.79
N PRO A 9 -44.81 -66.31 29.11
CA PRO A 9 -44.84 -66.68 27.67
C PRO A 9 -45.99 -67.66 27.18
N LYS A 10 -45.98 -68.05 25.88
CA LYS A 10 -46.17 -69.46 25.33
C LYS A 10 -47.52 -69.94 24.70
N ALA A 11 -47.56 -70.02 23.35
CA ALA A 11 -48.13 -71.10 22.46
C ALA A 11 -49.67 -71.42 22.44
N PRO A 12 -50.24 -72.27 21.51
CA PRO A 12 -49.98 -72.50 20.05
C PRO A 12 -51.24 -72.71 19.12
N THR A 13 -51.07 -72.57 17.78
CA THR A 13 -51.84 -73.24 16.65
C THR A 13 -53.38 -72.99 16.49
N PRO A 14 -54.09 -73.39 15.39
CA PRO A 14 -53.73 -74.13 14.14
C PRO A 14 -54.23 -73.55 12.76
N SER A 15 -53.82 -74.20 11.65
CA SER A 15 -54.48 -74.50 10.33
C SER A 15 -55.44 -73.48 9.64
N ALA A 16 -55.18 -72.99 8.41
CA ALA A 16 -55.31 -73.62 7.05
C ALA A 16 -56.77 -73.60 6.47
N PRO A 17 -57.06 -73.68 5.14
CA PRO A 17 -56.20 -74.17 4.04
C PRO A 17 -56.18 -73.36 2.70
N GLY A 18 -55.30 -73.78 1.77
CA GLY A 18 -55.28 -73.37 0.36
C GLY A 18 -54.12 -74.05 -0.39
N LEU A 19 -54.40 -75.00 -1.29
CA LEU A 19 -53.38 -75.85 -1.95
C LEU A 19 -52.64 -75.13 -3.10
N VAL A 20 -51.39 -75.55 -3.40
CA VAL A 20 -51.02 -76.41 -4.54
C VAL A 20 -49.48 -76.62 -4.61
N GLN A 21 -49.07 -77.73 -5.23
CA GLN A 21 -47.74 -78.38 -5.25
C GLN A 21 -47.20 -78.40 -6.71
N ILE A 22 -45.93 -78.68 -7.11
CA ILE A 22 -44.72 -79.27 -6.53
C ILE A 22 -43.46 -78.73 -7.31
N TRP A 23 -42.26 -79.31 -7.07
CA TRP A 23 -41.10 -79.47 -8.00
C TRP A 23 -40.06 -78.35 -8.25
N VAL A 24 -39.20 -78.19 -7.23
CA VAL A 24 -37.72 -78.31 -7.25
C VAL A 24 -36.96 -78.23 -8.59
N GLY A 25 -35.97 -77.33 -8.65
CA GLY A 25 -34.76 -77.45 -9.48
C GLY A 25 -33.53 -76.86 -8.75
N GLY A 26 -32.70 -77.70 -8.12
CA GLY A 26 -31.58 -77.24 -7.30
C GLY A 26 -30.23 -77.20 -8.02
N ARG A 27 -29.47 -76.10 -7.89
CA ARG A 27 -28.02 -76.06 -8.19
C ARG A 27 -27.20 -75.31 -7.12
N SER A 28 -26.00 -75.85 -6.89
CA SER A 28 -24.92 -75.57 -5.93
C SER A 28 -24.75 -74.16 -5.31
N ARG A 29 -25.15 -73.99 -4.04
CA ARG A 29 -24.70 -72.89 -3.16
C ARG A 29 -23.28 -73.13 -2.57
N ARG A 30 -22.23 -73.29 -3.39
CA ARG A 30 -20.85 -73.46 -2.86
C ARG A 30 -19.76 -72.52 -3.41
N SER A 31 -20.00 -71.82 -4.52
CA SER A 31 -19.03 -70.86 -5.11
C SER A 31 -19.10 -69.43 -4.54
N TRP A 32 -20.28 -68.95 -4.13
CA TRP A 32 -20.47 -67.53 -3.77
C TRP A 32 -19.74 -67.10 -2.49
N ARG A 33 -19.54 -68.00 -1.50
CA ARG A 33 -18.88 -67.64 -0.23
C ARG A 33 -17.37 -67.38 -0.37
N TRP A 34 -16.73 -67.92 -1.42
CA TRP A 34 -15.32 -67.66 -1.70
C TRP A 34 -15.10 -66.31 -2.41
N LEU A 35 -16.01 -65.89 -3.29
CA LEU A 35 -15.92 -64.58 -3.95
C LEU A 35 -15.92 -63.43 -2.94
N TRP A 36 -16.82 -63.45 -1.95
CA TRP A 36 -16.87 -62.43 -0.91
C TRP A 36 -15.64 -62.38 -0.01
N LEU A 37 -14.99 -63.53 0.23
CA LEU A 37 -13.77 -63.62 1.03
C LEU A 37 -12.56 -63.04 0.28
N LEU A 38 -12.45 -63.31 -1.03
CA LEU A 38 -11.42 -62.70 -1.87
C LEU A 38 -11.61 -61.19 -2.03
N LEU A 39 -12.86 -60.72 -2.17
CA LEU A 39 -13.18 -59.28 -2.25
C LEU A 39 -12.85 -58.55 -0.94
N ALA A 40 -13.11 -59.16 0.21
CA ALA A 40 -12.73 -58.62 1.52
C ALA A 40 -11.20 -58.54 1.68
N ILE A 41 -10.46 -59.59 1.33
CA ILE A 41 -8.99 -59.61 1.41
C ILE A 41 -8.36 -58.58 0.46
N ALA A 42 -8.89 -58.45 -0.77
CA ALA A 42 -8.45 -57.42 -1.71
C ALA A 42 -8.69 -55.99 -1.18
N SER A 43 -9.84 -55.75 -0.55
CA SER A 43 -10.15 -54.44 0.06
C SER A 43 -9.23 -54.10 1.24
N LEU A 44 -8.88 -55.08 2.08
CA LEU A 44 -7.94 -54.89 3.19
C LEU A 44 -6.51 -54.63 2.69
N GLY A 45 -6.08 -55.36 1.64
CA GLY A 45 -4.78 -55.14 1.00
C GLY A 45 -4.66 -53.75 0.38
N GLY A 46 -5.69 -53.30 -0.33
CA GLY A 46 -5.73 -51.95 -0.92
C GLY A 46 -5.66 -50.84 0.14
N ALA A 47 -6.39 -50.99 1.26
CA ALA A 47 -6.32 -50.04 2.37
C ALA A 47 -4.93 -49.99 3.04
N LEU A 48 -4.27 -51.15 3.19
CA LEU A 48 -2.92 -51.22 3.76
C LEU A 48 -1.88 -50.57 2.84
N VAL A 49 -1.97 -50.79 1.52
CA VAL A 49 -1.09 -50.15 0.52
C VAL A 49 -1.28 -48.63 0.52
N LEU A 50 -2.51 -48.13 0.62
CA LEU A 50 -2.80 -46.70 0.73
C LEU A 50 -2.23 -46.08 2.02
N LEU A 51 -2.29 -46.79 3.16
CA LEU A 51 -1.70 -46.33 4.43
C LEU A 51 -0.16 -46.31 4.39
N VAL A 52 0.48 -47.31 3.78
CA VAL A 52 1.93 -47.33 3.60
C VAL A 52 2.37 -46.24 2.61
N ALA A 53 1.61 -46.02 1.54
CA ALA A 53 1.87 -44.95 0.58
C ALA A 53 1.73 -43.56 1.22
N SER A 54 0.66 -43.29 1.98
CA SER A 54 0.45 -42.00 2.63
C SER A 54 1.45 -41.73 3.76
N PHE A 55 1.81 -42.76 4.55
CA PHE A 55 2.86 -42.64 5.56
C PHE A 55 4.23 -42.37 4.92
N ARG A 56 4.57 -43.06 3.82
CA ARG A 56 5.83 -42.83 3.09
C ARG A 56 5.87 -41.45 2.43
N LEU A 57 4.75 -40.98 1.88
CA LEU A 57 4.62 -39.62 1.32
C LEU A 57 4.79 -38.56 2.42
N GLY A 58 4.17 -38.75 3.59
CA GLY A 58 4.32 -37.86 4.74
C GLY A 58 5.74 -37.83 5.29
N LEU A 59 6.40 -38.99 5.38
CA LEU A 59 7.81 -39.08 5.78
C LEU A 59 8.73 -38.39 4.75
N GLN A 60 8.43 -38.54 3.46
CA GLN A 60 9.19 -37.91 2.38
C GLN A 60 9.02 -36.39 2.38
N LEU A 61 7.81 -35.87 2.58
CA LEU A 61 7.54 -34.43 2.73
C LEU A 61 8.16 -33.82 4.01
N MET A 62 8.39 -34.62 5.04
CA MET A 62 9.03 -34.19 6.30
C MET A 62 10.57 -34.23 6.24
N LEU A 63 11.14 -35.05 5.34
CA LEU A 63 12.59 -35.17 5.12
C LEU A 63 13.07 -34.31 3.94
N ASP A 64 12.21 -34.03 2.96
CA ASP A 64 12.51 -33.27 1.75
C ASP A 64 11.27 -32.45 1.32
N PRO A 65 11.04 -31.27 1.94
CA PRO A 65 9.86 -30.45 1.67
C PRO A 65 9.83 -29.86 0.24
N GLU A 66 10.98 -29.85 -0.46
CA GLU A 66 11.12 -29.42 -1.86
C GLU A 66 10.58 -30.46 -2.86
N ALA A 67 10.30 -31.70 -2.44
CA ALA A 67 9.85 -32.78 -3.33
C ALA A 67 8.39 -32.65 -3.82
N ALA A 68 7.62 -31.71 -3.29
CA ALA A 68 6.18 -31.56 -3.56
C ALA A 68 5.74 -31.13 -4.99
N PRO A 69 6.50 -30.39 -5.83
CA PRO A 69 5.92 -29.71 -6.99
C PRO A 69 5.65 -30.61 -8.21
N ARG A 70 6.10 -31.88 -8.21
CA ARG A 70 6.01 -32.74 -9.41
C ARG A 70 4.64 -33.38 -9.67
N VAL A 71 3.78 -33.53 -8.65
CA VAL A 71 2.48 -34.23 -8.81
C VAL A 71 1.33 -33.27 -9.16
N LEU A 72 1.48 -31.97 -8.92
CA LEU A 72 0.51 -30.92 -9.27
C LEU A 72 0.80 -30.23 -10.63
N ALA A 73 1.82 -30.69 -11.36
CA ALA A 73 2.29 -30.04 -12.59
C ALA A 73 1.34 -30.18 -13.81
N TRP A 74 0.25 -30.96 -13.72
CA TRP A 74 -0.66 -31.25 -14.84
C TRP A 74 -1.58 -30.09 -15.29
N GLN A 75 -1.42 -28.89 -14.72
CA GLN A 75 -2.05 -27.66 -15.21
C GLN A 75 -1.08 -26.68 -15.89
N ARG A 76 0.20 -27.04 -16.06
CA ARG A 76 1.11 -26.25 -16.91
C ARG A 76 0.85 -26.60 -18.37
N SER A 77 0.71 -25.56 -19.20
CA SER A 77 0.78 -25.70 -20.66
C SER A 77 2.05 -26.47 -21.05
N PRO A 78 2.01 -27.32 -22.09
CA PRO A 78 3.17 -28.13 -22.47
C PRO A 78 4.32 -27.21 -22.88
N GLN A 79 5.28 -27.04 -21.97
CA GLN A 79 6.52 -26.35 -22.22
C GLN A 79 7.33 -27.25 -23.16
N VAL A 80 7.44 -26.84 -24.43
CA VAL A 80 8.15 -27.62 -25.44
C VAL A 80 9.64 -27.56 -25.09
N ASP A 81 10.23 -28.71 -24.75
CA ASP A 81 11.69 -28.86 -24.60
C ASP A 81 12.35 -28.69 -25.97
N LEU A 82 12.54 -27.43 -26.37
CA LEU A 82 13.32 -27.05 -27.54
C LEU A 82 14.80 -26.96 -27.15
N PRO A 83 15.73 -27.38 -28.02
CA PRO A 83 17.16 -27.18 -27.78
C PRO A 83 17.46 -25.67 -27.66
N PRO A 84 18.45 -25.25 -26.84
CA PRO A 84 18.78 -23.84 -26.70
C PRO A 84 19.07 -23.22 -28.08
N ALA A 85 18.39 -22.12 -28.40
CA ALA A 85 18.54 -21.42 -29.67
C ALA A 85 20.02 -21.07 -29.92
N ALA A 86 20.58 -21.45 -31.07
CA ALA A 86 21.98 -21.15 -31.37
C ALA A 86 22.15 -19.67 -31.76
N THR A 87 21.19 -19.13 -32.52
CA THR A 87 21.19 -17.75 -33.03
C THR A 87 19.93 -16.98 -32.62
N LEU A 88 19.93 -15.66 -32.86
CA LEU A 88 18.76 -14.81 -32.62
C LEU A 88 17.58 -15.12 -33.57
N GLU A 89 17.86 -15.66 -34.76
CA GLU A 89 16.83 -16.11 -35.71
C GLU A 89 16.23 -17.45 -35.30
N ASP A 90 17.04 -18.40 -34.82
CA ASP A 90 16.53 -19.62 -34.17
C ASP A 90 15.61 -19.28 -33.00
N LEU A 91 16.02 -18.32 -32.14
CA LEU A 91 15.20 -17.92 -30.99
C LEU A 91 13.85 -17.32 -31.43
N ARG A 92 13.83 -16.56 -32.53
CA ARG A 92 12.58 -16.04 -33.10
C ARG A 92 11.65 -17.16 -33.53
N HIS A 93 12.16 -18.13 -34.30
CA HIS A 93 11.35 -19.27 -34.74
C HIS A 93 10.89 -20.17 -33.59
N GLN A 94 11.72 -20.38 -32.56
CA GLN A 94 11.33 -21.10 -31.35
C GLN A 94 10.23 -20.37 -30.57
N ALA A 95 10.34 -19.04 -30.42
CA ALA A 95 9.31 -18.23 -29.77
C ALA A 95 7.98 -18.28 -30.56
N GLU A 96 8.02 -18.10 -31.88
CA GLU A 96 6.86 -18.22 -32.76
C GLU A 96 6.17 -19.59 -32.63
N ALA A 97 6.94 -20.68 -32.65
CA ALA A 97 6.42 -22.04 -32.46
C ALA A 97 5.80 -22.29 -31.07
N ALA A 98 6.27 -21.56 -30.04
CA ALA A 98 5.77 -21.63 -28.67
C ALA A 98 4.61 -20.64 -28.38
N ASN A 99 4.10 -19.91 -29.38
CA ASN A 99 3.13 -18.81 -29.20
C ASN A 99 3.65 -17.70 -28.25
N GLN A 100 4.93 -17.40 -28.39
CA GLN A 100 5.68 -16.35 -27.71
C GLN A 100 6.21 -15.34 -28.74
N ARG A 101 6.73 -14.21 -28.26
CA ARG A 101 7.37 -13.17 -29.08
C ARG A 101 8.63 -12.67 -28.40
N LEU A 102 9.61 -12.21 -29.16
CA LEU A 102 10.76 -11.51 -28.59
C LEU A 102 10.31 -10.11 -28.12
N GLY A 103 10.76 -9.72 -26.92
CA GLY A 103 10.71 -8.34 -26.46
C GLY A 103 11.96 -7.56 -26.88
N ASP A 104 12.07 -6.33 -26.39
CA ASP A 104 13.15 -5.44 -26.81
C ASP A 104 14.53 -5.94 -26.32
N PRO A 105 15.53 -6.06 -27.23
CA PRO A 105 16.86 -6.55 -26.89
C PRO A 105 17.66 -5.51 -26.09
N LEU A 106 18.09 -5.90 -24.89
CA LEU A 106 18.92 -5.08 -24.02
C LEU A 106 20.41 -5.36 -24.26
N ARG A 107 21.12 -4.44 -24.93
CA ARG A 107 22.57 -4.51 -25.09
C ARG A 107 23.26 -4.07 -23.80
N LEU A 108 24.17 -4.91 -23.30
CA LEU A 108 25.03 -4.62 -22.16
C LEU A 108 26.36 -4.14 -22.76
N GLY A 109 26.74 -2.89 -22.49
CA GLY A 109 27.77 -2.17 -23.26
C GLY A 109 29.13 -2.86 -23.31
N ASN A 110 29.83 -2.73 -24.44
CA ASN A 110 31.14 -3.34 -24.68
C ASN A 110 32.22 -2.85 -23.71
N VAL A 111 33.04 -3.76 -23.22
CA VAL A 111 34.23 -3.47 -22.41
C VAL A 111 35.43 -3.20 -23.34
N GLY A 112 35.41 -2.03 -23.98
CA GLY A 112 36.41 -1.63 -24.98
C GLY A 112 36.30 -2.38 -26.32
N ASP A 113 37.22 -2.09 -27.23
CA ASP A 113 37.18 -2.57 -28.63
C ASP A 113 37.55 -4.05 -28.80
N THR A 114 37.92 -4.75 -27.72
CA THR A 114 38.46 -6.13 -27.75
C THR A 114 37.64 -7.17 -26.99
N GLU A 115 36.66 -6.77 -26.17
CA GLU A 115 35.78 -7.73 -25.49
C GLU A 115 34.48 -7.99 -26.27
N PRO A 116 33.96 -9.22 -26.26
CA PRO A 116 32.72 -9.55 -26.96
C PRO A 116 31.52 -8.83 -26.32
N GLY A 117 30.69 -8.21 -27.15
CA GLY A 117 29.46 -7.57 -26.69
C GLY A 117 28.47 -8.60 -26.13
N LEU A 118 27.74 -8.20 -25.08
CA LEU A 118 26.68 -9.02 -24.47
C LEU A 118 25.30 -8.39 -24.71
N MET A 119 24.27 -9.24 -24.87
CA MET A 119 22.89 -8.80 -25.07
C MET A 119 21.92 -9.75 -24.37
N ILE A 120 20.91 -9.23 -23.70
CA ILE A 120 19.79 -10.02 -23.18
C ILE A 120 18.56 -9.79 -24.04
N VAL A 121 17.93 -10.87 -24.49
CA VAL A 121 16.65 -10.84 -25.21
C VAL A 121 15.59 -11.47 -24.30
N PRO A 122 14.58 -10.72 -23.86
CA PRO A 122 13.43 -11.29 -23.15
C PRO A 122 12.50 -11.99 -24.14
N VAL A 123 12.00 -13.17 -23.77
CA VAL A 123 10.96 -13.88 -24.50
C VAL A 123 9.64 -13.72 -23.75
N LEU A 124 8.65 -13.16 -24.43
CA LEU A 124 7.36 -12.76 -23.89
C LEU A 124 6.26 -13.73 -24.32
N GLU A 125 5.35 -14.09 -23.44
CA GLU A 125 4.07 -14.71 -23.81
C GLU A 125 3.25 -13.76 -24.69
N ALA A 126 2.74 -14.25 -25.83
CA ALA A 126 2.02 -13.40 -26.78
C ALA A 126 0.67 -12.87 -26.24
N SER A 127 0.03 -13.60 -25.34
CA SER A 127 -1.29 -13.26 -24.78
C SER A 127 -1.26 -12.31 -23.59
N THR A 128 -0.25 -12.42 -22.72
CA THR A 128 -0.14 -11.68 -21.45
C THR A 128 0.92 -10.58 -21.48
N GLY A 129 1.91 -10.69 -22.39
CA GLY A 129 3.12 -9.87 -22.34
C GLY A 129 4.06 -10.22 -21.18
N ALA A 130 3.82 -11.33 -20.47
CA ALA A 130 4.68 -11.80 -19.39
C ALA A 130 6.04 -12.29 -19.93
N ILE A 131 7.13 -11.96 -19.24
CA ILE A 131 8.46 -12.50 -19.53
C ILE A 131 8.50 -13.97 -19.06
N ALA A 132 8.57 -14.90 -20.02
CA ALA A 132 8.65 -16.34 -19.77
C ALA A 132 10.10 -16.84 -19.65
N SER A 133 11.03 -16.22 -20.38
CA SER A 133 12.47 -16.49 -20.26
C SER A 133 13.32 -15.27 -20.64
N LEU A 134 14.58 -15.29 -20.20
CA LEU A 134 15.63 -14.38 -20.66
C LEU A 134 16.71 -15.21 -21.36
N VAL A 135 17.14 -14.78 -22.55
CA VAL A 135 18.25 -15.40 -23.28
C VAL A 135 19.40 -14.43 -23.35
N LEU A 136 20.58 -14.84 -22.87
CA LEU A 136 21.83 -14.09 -22.95
C LEU A 136 22.57 -14.50 -24.22
N PHE A 137 22.98 -13.51 -25.00
CA PHE A 137 23.74 -13.62 -26.23
C PHE A 137 25.11 -12.95 -26.10
N GLN A 138 26.06 -13.45 -26.88
CA GLN A 138 27.41 -12.93 -27.03
C GLN A 138 27.72 -12.72 -28.52
N THR A 139 28.49 -11.69 -28.88
CA THR A 139 29.09 -11.58 -30.23
C THR A 139 30.25 -12.55 -30.41
N ASP A 140 30.24 -13.34 -31.48
CA ASP A 140 31.45 -14.06 -31.92
C ASP A 140 32.38 -13.15 -32.74
N GLY A 141 33.68 -13.44 -32.70
CA GLY A 141 34.73 -12.63 -33.30
C GLY A 141 34.68 -12.58 -34.83
N SER A 142 35.22 -11.50 -35.41
CA SER A 142 35.28 -11.16 -36.84
C SER A 142 33.97 -10.96 -37.60
N ASP A 143 32.96 -11.84 -37.45
CA ASP A 143 31.73 -11.79 -38.25
C ASP A 143 30.57 -11.04 -37.56
N GLY A 144 30.65 -10.79 -36.25
CA GLY A 144 29.68 -9.99 -35.50
C GLY A 144 28.32 -10.67 -35.25
N GLU A 145 28.23 -11.98 -35.50
CA GLU A 145 27.03 -12.78 -35.22
C GLU A 145 26.78 -12.94 -33.72
N TRP A 146 25.51 -12.98 -33.34
CA TRP A 146 25.06 -13.16 -31.96
C TRP A 146 24.68 -14.62 -31.70
N ARG A 147 25.42 -15.28 -30.79
CA ARG A 147 25.14 -16.65 -30.33
C ARG A 147 24.61 -16.66 -28.91
N ALA A 148 23.61 -17.49 -28.62
CA ALA A 148 23.11 -17.63 -27.26
C ALA A 148 24.09 -18.45 -26.42
N ILE A 149 24.29 -18.01 -25.18
CA ILE A 149 25.23 -18.60 -24.22
C ILE A 149 24.55 -19.02 -22.90
N ALA A 150 23.40 -18.45 -22.57
CA ALA A 150 22.58 -18.89 -21.44
C ALA A 150 21.09 -18.59 -21.67
N THR A 151 20.22 -19.43 -21.11
CA THR A 151 18.77 -19.20 -21.05
C THR A 151 18.28 -19.39 -19.62
N ALA A 152 17.58 -18.40 -19.08
CA ALA A 152 16.97 -18.45 -17.75
C ALA A 152 15.44 -18.42 -17.87
N THR A 153 14.78 -19.51 -17.45
CA THR A 153 13.31 -19.56 -17.33
C THR A 153 12.86 -18.68 -16.17
N ILE A 154 11.86 -17.84 -16.42
CA ILE A 154 11.34 -16.88 -15.43
C ILE A 154 9.98 -17.37 -14.93
N ALA A 155 9.89 -17.65 -13.62
CA ALA A 155 8.62 -17.95 -12.95
C ALA A 155 7.99 -16.65 -12.40
N PRO A 156 6.65 -16.53 -12.40
CA PRO A 156 5.98 -15.41 -11.73
C PRO A 156 6.15 -15.51 -10.21
N LEU A 157 6.08 -14.38 -9.51
CA LEU A 157 6.17 -14.36 -8.04
C LEU A 157 4.86 -14.80 -7.39
N GLU A 158 4.97 -15.52 -6.27
CA GLU A 158 3.82 -15.88 -5.44
C GLU A 158 3.23 -14.66 -4.72
N ARG A 159 1.89 -14.65 -4.55
CA ARG A 159 1.16 -13.56 -3.87
C ARG A 159 1.75 -13.20 -2.52
N GLU A 160 2.15 -14.19 -1.73
CA GLU A 160 2.66 -13.99 -0.36
C GLU A 160 3.99 -13.24 -0.35
N THR A 161 4.85 -13.48 -1.34
CA THR A 161 6.12 -12.74 -1.52
C THR A 161 5.86 -11.28 -1.91
N VAL A 162 4.95 -11.05 -2.86
CA VAL A 162 4.67 -9.71 -3.39
C VAL A 162 3.89 -8.84 -2.40
N LEU A 163 2.96 -9.44 -1.64
CA LEU A 163 2.13 -8.74 -0.66
C LEU A 163 2.69 -8.76 0.78
N ALA A 164 3.90 -9.28 0.99
CA ALA A 164 4.54 -9.31 2.31
C ALA A 164 4.48 -7.98 3.09
N PRO A 165 4.68 -6.78 2.48
CA PRO A 165 4.56 -5.50 3.18
C PRO A 165 3.18 -5.23 3.80
N TRP A 166 2.12 -5.85 3.28
CA TRP A 166 0.73 -5.64 3.73
C TRP A 166 0.21 -6.64 4.76
N LEU A 167 0.96 -7.69 5.12
CA LEU A 167 0.46 -8.79 5.95
C LEU A 167 -0.24 -8.32 7.25
N ASN A 168 0.33 -7.30 7.90
CA ASN A 168 -0.22 -6.72 9.13
C ASN A 168 -0.95 -5.38 8.93
N ASN A 169 -1.12 -4.89 7.69
CA ASN A 169 -1.73 -3.59 7.42
C ASN A 169 -3.26 -3.68 7.35
N PRO A 170 -4.04 -2.75 7.94
CA PRO A 170 -5.49 -2.70 7.71
C PRO A 170 -5.88 -2.49 6.24
N GLN A 171 -4.96 -2.00 5.41
CA GLN A 171 -5.13 -1.79 3.97
C GLN A 171 -4.60 -2.96 3.11
N SER A 172 -4.56 -4.19 3.63
CA SER A 172 -4.20 -5.37 2.79
C SER A 172 -5.14 -5.49 1.58
N PRO A 173 -4.63 -5.68 0.36
CA PRO A 173 -5.49 -5.85 -0.81
C PRO A 173 -6.27 -7.17 -0.75
N THR A 174 -7.55 -7.14 -1.12
CA THR A 174 -8.48 -8.28 -0.95
C THR A 174 -8.70 -9.11 -2.22
N ALA A 175 -8.34 -8.61 -3.40
CA ALA A 175 -8.60 -9.27 -4.69
C ALA A 175 -7.34 -9.33 -5.59
N ALA A 176 -6.18 -9.56 -4.99
CA ALA A 176 -4.92 -9.77 -5.70
C ALA A 176 -4.88 -11.12 -6.44
N PRO A 177 -4.15 -11.24 -7.58
CA PRO A 177 -3.95 -12.51 -8.26
C PRO A 177 -3.16 -13.50 -7.38
N PRO A 178 -3.19 -14.82 -7.68
CA PRO A 178 -2.40 -15.81 -6.93
C PRO A 178 -0.90 -15.69 -7.23
N THR A 179 -0.54 -15.28 -8.44
CA THR A 179 0.83 -15.06 -8.89
C THR A 179 0.95 -13.74 -9.66
N PHE A 180 2.17 -13.22 -9.75
CA PHE A 180 2.49 -11.90 -10.29
C PHE A 180 3.59 -12.04 -11.35
N ALA A 181 3.23 -11.87 -12.62
CA ALA A 181 4.16 -11.97 -13.75
C ALA A 181 4.99 -10.69 -13.93
N PHE A 182 6.22 -10.82 -14.42
CA PHE A 182 7.04 -9.67 -14.84
C PHE A 182 6.73 -9.31 -16.29
N THR A 183 6.79 -8.03 -16.63
CA THR A 183 6.48 -7.51 -17.97
C THR A 183 7.59 -6.63 -18.55
N ARG A 184 8.59 -6.25 -17.74
CA ARG A 184 9.72 -5.40 -18.14
C ARG A 184 11.03 -5.92 -17.59
N LEU A 185 12.11 -5.65 -18.32
CA LEU A 185 13.49 -5.79 -17.87
C LEU A 185 14.09 -4.37 -17.81
N VAL A 186 14.62 -3.97 -16.66
CA VAL A 186 15.12 -2.62 -16.39
C VAL A 186 16.56 -2.71 -15.91
N VAL A 187 17.43 -1.82 -16.41
CA VAL A 187 18.80 -1.67 -15.92
C VAL A 187 18.77 -0.86 -14.63
N LEU A 188 19.41 -1.35 -13.57
CA LEU A 188 19.64 -0.53 -12.38
C LEU A 188 20.86 0.39 -12.62
N PRO A 189 20.86 1.63 -12.11
CA PRO A 189 22.04 2.49 -12.14
C PRO A 189 23.28 1.75 -11.61
N LYS A 190 24.48 2.08 -12.08
CA LYS A 190 25.69 1.51 -11.46
C LYS A 190 25.91 2.09 -10.06
N PRO A 191 26.48 1.32 -9.11
CA PRO A 191 26.97 1.88 -7.85
C PRO A 191 27.98 3.00 -8.15
N PRO A 192 27.88 4.19 -7.51
CA PRO A 192 28.79 5.33 -7.77
C PRO A 192 30.28 5.01 -7.78
N ASP A 193 30.71 4.07 -6.93
CA ASP A 193 32.13 3.78 -6.69
C ASP A 193 32.60 2.42 -7.25
N GLN A 194 31.75 1.68 -7.99
CA GLN A 194 32.17 0.43 -8.65
C GLN A 194 32.64 0.64 -10.09
N THR A 195 33.93 0.39 -10.33
CA THR A 195 34.52 0.31 -11.69
C THR A 195 34.26 -1.04 -12.38
N THR A 196 33.33 -1.85 -11.87
CA THR A 196 33.05 -3.18 -12.41
C THR A 196 32.31 -3.09 -13.75
N THR A 197 32.65 -4.01 -14.66
CA THR A 197 31.98 -4.16 -15.96
C THR A 197 30.57 -4.74 -15.81
N ASP A 198 30.38 -5.54 -14.76
CA ASP A 198 29.16 -6.24 -14.42
C ASP A 198 27.92 -5.32 -14.36
N THR A 199 26.75 -5.91 -14.62
CA THR A 199 25.51 -5.17 -14.79
C THR A 199 24.41 -5.71 -13.89
N TRP A 200 23.84 -4.82 -13.08
CA TRP A 200 22.69 -5.09 -12.24
C TRP A 200 21.40 -4.73 -12.99
N LEU A 201 20.45 -5.65 -12.97
CA LEU A 201 19.17 -5.54 -13.67
C LEU A 201 18.03 -5.89 -12.71
N THR A 202 16.81 -5.51 -13.08
CA THR A 202 15.62 -6.07 -12.46
C THR A 202 14.56 -6.44 -13.50
N LEU A 203 14.01 -7.64 -13.33
CA LEU A 203 12.71 -8.00 -13.92
C LEU A 203 11.64 -7.34 -13.06
N GLU A 204 10.70 -6.62 -13.66
CA GLU A 204 9.64 -5.94 -12.91
C GLU A 204 8.24 -6.13 -13.50
N GLY A 205 7.25 -5.96 -12.63
CA GLY A 205 5.85 -5.77 -12.98
C GLY A 205 5.23 -4.72 -12.07
N THR A 206 4.08 -4.20 -12.50
CA THR A 206 3.28 -3.23 -11.76
C THR A 206 1.86 -3.75 -11.61
N TRP A 207 1.32 -3.68 -10.41
CA TRP A 207 -0.05 -4.08 -10.11
C TRP A 207 -0.81 -2.91 -9.48
N GLN A 208 -2.06 -2.72 -9.90
CA GLN A 208 -2.92 -1.65 -9.42
C GLN A 208 -4.33 -2.17 -9.12
N GLN A 209 -4.86 -1.82 -7.95
CA GLN A 209 -6.21 -2.18 -7.51
C GLN A 209 -6.69 -1.24 -6.40
N GLN A 210 -7.94 -0.76 -6.47
CA GLN A 210 -8.56 0.06 -5.41
C GLN A 210 -7.77 1.34 -5.04
N GLY A 211 -7.02 1.92 -5.99
CA GLY A 211 -6.13 3.07 -5.77
C GLY A 211 -4.77 2.72 -5.17
N LEU A 212 -4.52 1.47 -4.78
CA LEU A 212 -3.18 0.99 -4.42
C LEU A 212 -2.38 0.72 -5.70
N THR A 213 -1.13 1.18 -5.71
CA THR A 213 -0.12 0.80 -6.71
C THR A 213 0.97 -0.02 -6.03
N LEU A 214 1.48 -1.03 -6.72
CA LEU A 214 2.55 -1.90 -6.27
C LEU A 214 3.51 -2.15 -7.42
N ARG A 215 4.78 -1.83 -7.22
CA ARG A 215 5.86 -2.27 -8.10
C ARG A 215 6.51 -3.50 -7.48
N TYR A 216 6.79 -4.53 -8.25
CA TYR A 216 7.46 -5.72 -7.76
C TYR A 216 8.44 -6.22 -8.79
N GLY A 217 9.44 -6.98 -8.34
CA GLY A 217 10.46 -7.45 -9.23
C GLY A 217 11.34 -8.54 -8.66
N HIS A 218 12.30 -8.95 -9.48
CA HIS A 218 13.40 -9.84 -9.11
C HIS A 218 14.70 -9.16 -9.50
N LEU A 219 15.69 -9.16 -8.60
CA LEU A 219 17.02 -8.66 -8.91
C LEU A 219 17.80 -9.68 -9.74
N LEU A 220 18.59 -9.21 -10.69
CA LEU A 220 19.48 -10.03 -11.50
C LEU A 220 20.87 -9.40 -11.57
N HIS A 221 21.86 -10.26 -11.71
CA HIS A 221 23.25 -9.88 -11.93
C HIS A 221 23.77 -10.53 -13.20
N VAL A 222 24.43 -9.74 -14.05
CA VAL A 222 25.18 -10.22 -15.21
C VAL A 222 26.66 -10.03 -14.94
N ALA A 223 27.36 -11.13 -14.71
CA ALA A 223 28.81 -11.15 -14.67
C ALA A 223 29.33 -11.17 -16.12
N HIS A 224 30.01 -10.11 -16.56
CA HIS A 224 30.43 -9.96 -17.96
C HIS A 224 31.54 -10.97 -18.30
N GLN A 225 32.60 -11.02 -17.49
CA GLN A 225 33.74 -11.93 -17.71
C GLN A 225 33.36 -13.41 -17.57
N ALA A 226 32.47 -13.73 -16.62
CA ALA A 226 31.96 -15.09 -16.43
C ALA A 226 30.79 -15.44 -17.36
N GLN A 227 30.31 -14.47 -18.16
CA GLN A 227 29.22 -14.62 -19.13
C GLN A 227 27.94 -15.23 -18.52
N GLN A 228 27.66 -14.88 -17.26
CA GLN A 228 26.67 -15.55 -16.43
C GLN A 228 25.54 -14.60 -16.01
N LEU A 229 24.31 -14.96 -16.37
CA LEU A 229 23.08 -14.36 -15.84
C LEU A 229 22.67 -15.10 -14.56
N THR A 230 22.54 -14.38 -13.44
CA THR A 230 22.08 -14.93 -12.15
C THR A 230 20.82 -14.23 -11.69
N LEU A 231 19.79 -15.02 -11.34
CA LEU A 231 18.58 -14.57 -10.67
C LEU A 231 18.82 -14.53 -9.15
N LEU A 232 18.56 -13.40 -8.48
CA LEU A 232 18.89 -13.17 -7.07
C LEU A 232 17.64 -13.19 -6.17
N THR A 233 17.29 -12.07 -5.52
CA THR A 233 16.19 -12.00 -4.56
C THR A 233 14.98 -11.24 -5.13
N PRO A 234 13.73 -11.65 -4.82
CA PRO A 234 12.54 -10.89 -5.16
C PRO A 234 12.38 -9.66 -4.25
N TRP A 235 11.70 -8.64 -4.75
CA TRP A 235 11.40 -7.40 -4.03
C TRP A 235 10.01 -6.86 -4.40
N SER A 236 9.46 -6.04 -3.52
CA SER A 236 8.22 -5.31 -3.78
C SER A 236 8.28 -3.92 -3.13
N SER A 237 7.64 -2.94 -3.76
CA SER A 237 7.58 -1.56 -3.31
C SER A 237 6.14 -1.02 -3.47
N PRO A 238 5.40 -0.89 -2.35
CA PRO A 238 4.11 -0.21 -2.30
C PRO A 238 4.20 1.29 -2.61
N THR A 239 5.40 1.89 -2.54
CA THR A 239 5.67 3.29 -2.90
C THR A 239 6.03 3.48 -4.38
N ASN A 240 5.95 2.41 -5.18
CA ASN A 240 6.24 2.37 -6.62
C ASN A 240 7.71 2.67 -7.00
N ARG A 241 8.63 2.55 -6.03
CA ARG A 241 10.07 2.81 -6.21
C ARG A 241 10.83 1.58 -6.68
N LEU A 242 11.98 1.81 -7.32
CA LEU A 242 12.97 0.76 -7.59
C LEU A 242 13.84 0.51 -6.34
N PRO A 243 14.53 -0.63 -6.26
CA PRO A 243 15.69 -0.78 -5.39
C PRO A 243 16.75 0.28 -5.73
N GLU A 244 17.24 0.98 -4.72
CA GLU A 244 18.24 2.07 -4.84
C GLU A 244 19.56 1.66 -4.18
N TRP A 245 20.69 2.08 -4.75
CA TRP A 245 22.00 1.88 -4.12
C TRP A 245 22.15 2.80 -2.90
N ALA A 246 22.62 2.22 -1.80
CA ALA A 246 22.79 2.89 -0.53
C ALA A 246 24.08 2.41 0.15
N ASP A 247 24.67 3.29 0.93
CA ASP A 247 25.71 2.93 1.88
C ASP A 247 25.04 2.54 3.21
N LEU A 248 25.12 1.26 3.58
CA LEU A 248 24.68 0.75 4.88
C LEU A 248 25.87 0.31 5.74
N ASP A 249 26.86 -0.38 5.16
CA ASP A 249 27.96 -0.98 5.90
C ASP A 249 29.17 -0.05 6.16
N GLY A 250 29.23 1.10 5.47
CA GLY A 250 30.25 2.12 5.62
C GLY A 250 31.38 2.08 4.60
N ASP A 251 31.41 1.09 3.70
CA ASP A 251 32.44 0.95 2.66
C ASP A 251 32.03 1.59 1.31
N GLY A 252 30.86 2.23 1.26
CA GLY A 252 30.36 2.99 0.12
C GLY A 252 28.94 2.58 -0.31
N PRO A 253 28.38 3.16 -1.39
CA PRO A 253 27.04 2.89 -1.87
C PRO A 253 26.94 1.55 -2.63
N THR A 254 27.35 0.46 -1.99
CA THR A 254 27.41 -0.90 -2.55
C THR A 254 26.27 -1.81 -2.11
N ASP A 255 25.41 -1.36 -1.19
CA ASP A 255 24.24 -2.11 -0.72
C ASP A 255 22.96 -1.66 -1.43
N LEU A 256 21.92 -2.51 -1.43
CA LEU A 256 20.62 -2.15 -1.99
C LEU A 256 19.59 -1.86 -0.89
N LEU A 257 18.82 -0.79 -1.09
CA LEU A 257 17.69 -0.40 -0.25
C LEU A 257 16.39 -0.60 -1.04
N VAL A 258 15.46 -1.39 -0.48
CA VAL A 258 14.10 -1.54 -1.02
C VAL A 258 13.12 -0.83 -0.10
N ASP A 259 12.31 0.08 -0.65
CA ASP A 259 11.24 0.77 0.08
C ASP A 259 9.93 -0.04 0.05
N GLU A 260 9.69 -0.76 1.14
CA GLU A 260 8.50 -1.58 1.42
C GLU A 260 7.43 -0.80 2.24
N THR A 261 7.57 0.52 2.41
CA THR A 261 6.72 1.36 3.27
C THR A 261 5.24 1.32 2.88
N VAL A 262 4.33 1.20 3.87
CA VAL A 262 2.87 1.24 3.64
C VAL A 262 2.20 2.29 4.52
N GLY A 263 1.88 3.45 3.94
CA GLY A 263 1.22 4.55 4.64
C GLY A 263 2.15 5.19 5.68
N LEU A 264 1.72 5.21 6.95
CA LEU A 264 2.51 5.76 8.06
C LEU A 264 3.52 4.75 8.65
N GLU A 265 3.57 3.51 8.17
CA GLU A 265 4.45 2.47 8.72
C GLU A 265 5.67 2.31 7.80
N PRO A 266 6.82 2.93 8.11
CA PRO A 266 8.02 2.79 7.31
C PRO A 266 8.59 1.37 7.43
N ALA A 267 8.94 0.82 6.27
CA ALA A 267 9.60 -0.46 6.13
C ALA A 267 10.63 -0.36 5.01
N LEU A 268 11.91 -0.32 5.38
CA LEU A 268 13.03 -0.33 4.44
C LEU A 268 13.78 -1.65 4.61
N ARG A 269 13.99 -2.36 3.50
CA ARG A 269 14.78 -3.60 3.50
C ARG A 269 16.18 -3.31 2.95
N GLY A 270 17.16 -3.28 3.84
CA GLY A 270 18.57 -3.24 3.45
C GLY A 270 19.09 -4.62 3.04
N LEU A 271 19.75 -4.70 1.89
CA LEU A 271 20.33 -5.90 1.29
C LEU A 271 21.82 -5.66 1.07
N GLN A 272 22.67 -6.26 1.89
CA GLN A 272 24.12 -6.14 1.75
C GLN A 272 24.63 -6.98 0.59
N ALA A 273 25.47 -6.41 -0.28
CA ALA A 273 26.00 -7.07 -1.47
C ALA A 273 27.37 -7.70 -1.20
N ILE A 274 27.38 -8.99 -0.82
CA ILE A 274 28.60 -9.71 -0.51
C ILE A 274 29.33 -10.06 -1.81
N ALA A 275 30.50 -9.44 -2.03
CA ALA A 275 31.40 -9.68 -3.13
C ALA A 275 31.76 -11.17 -3.25
N SER A 276 31.17 -11.83 -4.23
CA SER A 276 31.30 -13.26 -4.51
C SER A 276 30.86 -13.53 -5.95
N THR A 277 31.18 -14.71 -6.50
CA THR A 277 30.81 -15.08 -7.87
C THR A 277 29.95 -16.35 -7.84
N PRO A 278 28.62 -16.27 -8.08
CA PRO A 278 27.81 -15.05 -8.22
C PRO A 278 27.65 -14.28 -6.89
N PRO A 279 27.31 -12.97 -6.93
CA PRO A 279 27.17 -12.16 -5.73
C PRO A 279 25.99 -12.62 -4.88
N ARG A 280 26.11 -12.42 -3.56
CA ARG A 280 25.08 -12.82 -2.59
C ARG A 280 24.49 -11.58 -1.92
N LEU A 281 23.17 -11.45 -1.99
CA LEU A 281 22.43 -10.41 -1.27
C LEU A 281 21.98 -10.97 0.09
N GLN A 282 22.45 -10.37 1.18
CA GLN A 282 22.04 -10.73 2.54
C GLN A 282 21.18 -9.60 3.13
N SER A 283 19.96 -9.91 3.57
CA SER A 283 19.15 -8.93 4.31
C SER A 283 19.84 -8.56 5.63
N VAL A 284 19.91 -7.26 5.93
CA VAL A 284 20.29 -6.77 7.26
C VAL A 284 19.35 -7.41 8.28
N SER A 285 19.91 -8.10 9.29
CA SER A 285 19.13 -8.85 10.26
C SER A 285 18.78 -8.00 11.47
N TRP A 286 17.53 -8.09 11.95
CA TRP A 286 17.16 -7.52 13.25
C TRP A 286 17.21 -8.55 14.41
N LEU A 287 17.64 -9.78 14.12
CA LEU A 287 17.67 -10.90 15.08
C LEU A 287 19.09 -11.32 15.48
N ARG A 288 20.04 -11.22 14.55
CA ARG A 288 21.45 -11.54 14.81
C ARG A 288 22.11 -10.40 15.58
N LEU A 289 22.85 -10.73 16.64
CA LEU A 289 23.86 -9.85 17.21
C LEU A 289 25.13 -10.02 16.36
N PRO A 290 25.59 -9.01 15.63
CA PRO A 290 26.73 -9.15 14.72
C PRO A 290 28.10 -9.05 15.42
N VAL A 291 28.12 -8.62 16.68
CA VAL A 291 29.33 -8.21 17.42
C VAL A 291 29.55 -9.04 18.68
N ASP A 292 30.81 -9.25 19.07
CA ASP A 292 31.15 -9.73 20.42
C ASP A 292 30.99 -8.58 21.42
N ALA A 293 29.74 -8.27 21.74
CA ALA A 293 29.39 -7.16 22.63
C ALA A 293 29.74 -7.43 24.11
N GLY A 294 30.15 -8.65 24.49
CA GLY A 294 30.42 -9.03 25.88
C GLY A 294 29.32 -8.53 26.84
N GLY A 295 29.71 -7.75 27.85
CA GLY A 295 28.80 -7.14 28.83
C GLY A 295 27.79 -6.12 28.27
N LYS A 296 27.89 -5.72 27.00
CA LYS A 296 26.94 -4.83 26.30
C LYS A 296 25.90 -5.57 25.46
N ALA A 297 25.99 -6.90 25.35
CA ALA A 297 25.08 -7.71 24.52
C ALA A 297 23.59 -7.49 24.87
N GLY A 298 23.25 -7.32 26.14
CA GLY A 298 21.88 -7.02 26.57
C GLY A 298 21.35 -5.68 26.07
N SER A 299 22.17 -4.62 26.11
CA SER A 299 21.80 -3.30 25.56
C SER A 299 21.65 -3.34 24.05
N TYR A 300 22.54 -4.06 23.35
CA TYR A 300 22.46 -4.26 21.91
C TYR A 300 21.17 -5.00 21.52
N GLN A 301 20.86 -6.10 22.22
CA GLN A 301 19.64 -6.88 22.00
C GLN A 301 18.37 -6.06 22.31
N GLN A 302 18.43 -5.11 23.26
CA GLN A 302 17.32 -4.19 23.53
C GLN A 302 17.13 -3.20 22.37
N ALA A 303 18.19 -2.63 21.79
CA ALA A 303 18.08 -1.77 20.61
C ALA A 303 17.48 -2.53 19.41
N LEU A 304 17.93 -3.76 19.15
CA LEU A 304 17.32 -4.65 18.14
C LEU A 304 15.84 -4.95 18.43
N ARG A 305 15.46 -5.12 19.70
CA ARG A 305 14.06 -5.35 20.11
C ARG A 305 13.17 -4.14 19.81
N LEU A 306 13.66 -2.92 20.07
CA LEU A 306 12.97 -1.67 19.72
C LEU A 306 12.83 -1.52 18.20
N ALA A 307 13.89 -1.79 17.44
CA ALA A 307 13.86 -1.78 15.97
C ALA A 307 12.83 -2.77 15.42
N ARG A 308 12.80 -4.01 15.91
CA ARG A 308 11.79 -5.03 15.54
C ARG A 308 10.36 -4.64 15.90
N ALA A 309 10.17 -3.80 16.91
CA ALA A 309 8.87 -3.25 17.26
C ALA A 309 8.51 -2.03 16.39
N GLY A 310 9.45 -1.49 15.60
CA GLY A 310 9.31 -0.30 14.77
C GLY A 310 9.64 1.01 15.48
N LEU A 311 10.14 0.98 16.71
CA LEU A 311 10.51 2.18 17.49
C LEU A 311 11.88 2.72 17.05
N TRP A 312 11.95 3.13 15.79
CA TRP A 312 13.19 3.40 15.07
C TRP A 312 14.05 4.50 15.72
N SER A 313 13.45 5.63 16.11
CA SER A 313 14.16 6.73 16.78
C SER A 313 14.77 6.32 18.13
N GLN A 314 14.06 5.52 18.92
CA GLN A 314 14.58 5.01 20.20
C GLN A 314 15.67 3.95 19.97
N ALA A 315 15.45 3.04 19.02
CA ALA A 315 16.42 2.01 18.66
C ALA A 315 17.74 2.61 18.14
N GLN A 316 17.64 3.61 17.27
CA GLN A 316 18.78 4.34 16.71
C GLN A 316 19.56 5.08 17.80
N ALA A 317 18.89 5.78 18.71
CA ALA A 317 19.54 6.42 19.85
C ALA A 317 20.33 5.40 20.69
N HIS A 318 19.66 4.34 21.17
CA HIS A 318 20.30 3.30 21.98
C HIS A 318 21.47 2.60 21.28
N LEU A 319 21.39 2.35 19.97
CA LEU A 319 22.48 1.71 19.24
C LEU A 319 23.65 2.68 18.98
N SER A 320 23.36 3.96 18.71
CA SER A 320 24.38 5.00 18.51
C SER A 320 25.21 5.26 19.78
N GLU A 321 24.59 5.22 20.97
CA GLU A 321 25.27 5.33 22.27
C GLU A 321 26.24 4.16 22.53
N LEU A 322 25.97 2.98 21.95
CA LEU A 322 26.83 1.80 22.10
C LEU A 322 28.03 1.80 21.16
N LYS A 323 27.97 2.49 20.01
CA LYS A 323 29.04 2.50 19.00
C LYS A 323 30.40 2.94 19.58
N PRO A 324 30.53 4.05 20.35
CA PRO A 324 31.78 4.42 21.01
C PRO A 324 32.25 3.40 22.08
N ALA A 325 31.30 2.75 22.78
CA ALA A 325 31.60 1.81 23.85
C ALA A 325 32.03 0.42 23.34
N LEU A 326 31.68 0.08 22.09
CA LEU A 326 32.10 -1.16 21.41
C LEU A 326 33.44 -0.97 20.68
N GLY A 327 33.71 0.21 20.13
CA GLY A 327 35.01 0.54 19.53
C GLY A 327 35.42 -0.46 18.46
N GLN A 328 36.52 -1.19 18.70
CA GLN A 328 37.04 -2.22 17.78
C GLN A 328 36.13 -3.45 17.61
N ALA A 329 35.15 -3.65 18.50
CA ALA A 329 34.14 -4.69 18.35
C ALA A 329 33.00 -4.29 17.39
N TRP A 330 32.97 -3.04 16.90
CA TRP A 330 31.99 -2.56 15.92
C TRP A 330 32.38 -3.02 14.51
N ASN A 331 31.50 -3.75 13.82
CA ASN A 331 31.76 -4.34 12.51
C ASN A 331 30.75 -3.87 11.43
N PRO A 332 30.96 -4.18 10.14
CA PRO A 332 30.10 -3.68 9.07
C PRO A 332 28.62 -4.14 9.16
N GLU A 333 28.33 -5.32 9.72
CA GLU A 333 26.93 -5.74 9.97
C GLU A 333 26.27 -4.92 11.10
N ALA A 334 27.03 -4.45 12.10
CA ALA A 334 26.54 -3.49 13.10
C ALA A 334 26.32 -2.08 12.52
N GLU A 335 27.22 -1.62 11.64
CA GLU A 335 27.05 -0.36 10.91
C GLU A 335 25.79 -0.40 10.04
N ALA A 336 25.59 -1.49 9.28
CA ALA A 336 24.39 -1.68 8.46
C ALA A 336 23.09 -1.70 9.29
N GLN A 337 23.10 -2.31 10.48
CA GLN A 337 21.99 -2.23 11.41
C GLN A 337 21.73 -0.78 11.88
N LEU A 338 22.77 -0.03 12.27
CA LEU A 338 22.63 1.36 12.72
C LEU A 338 22.15 2.28 11.60
N ARG A 339 22.78 2.25 10.43
CA ARG A 339 22.40 3.12 9.29
C ARG A 339 21.01 2.80 8.76
N LEU A 340 20.61 1.53 8.76
CA LEU A 340 19.23 1.17 8.41
C LEU A 340 18.23 1.65 9.47
N MET A 341 18.56 1.63 10.76
CA MET A 341 17.73 2.27 11.80
C MET A 341 17.66 3.80 11.62
N GLU A 342 18.77 4.46 11.27
CA GLU A 342 18.82 5.90 10.99
C GLU A 342 17.91 6.32 9.86
N ARG A 343 17.89 5.55 8.75
CA ARG A 343 16.98 5.79 7.61
C ARG A 343 15.51 5.65 8.02
N HIS A 344 15.15 4.60 8.77
CA HIS A 344 13.78 4.46 9.28
C HIS A 344 13.40 5.57 10.28
N ALA A 345 14.31 5.93 11.19
CA ALA A 345 14.11 6.98 12.17
C ALA A 345 14.01 8.37 11.54
N ALA A 346 14.71 8.63 10.43
CA ALA A 346 14.52 9.83 9.63
C ALA A 346 13.07 9.92 9.12
N ILE A 347 12.52 8.83 8.58
CA ILE A 347 11.13 8.79 8.10
C ILE A 347 10.14 8.99 9.26
N THR A 348 10.28 8.29 10.39
CA THR A 348 9.31 8.47 11.50
C THR A 348 9.42 9.84 12.16
N ARG A 349 10.62 10.42 12.28
CA ARG A 349 10.78 11.79 12.78
C ARG A 349 10.17 12.80 11.83
N GLN A 350 10.46 12.72 10.53
CA GLN A 350 9.84 13.58 9.52
C GLN A 350 8.32 13.49 9.57
N GLN A 351 7.76 12.28 9.65
CA GLN A 351 6.32 12.07 9.85
C GLN A 351 5.83 12.70 11.16
N ALA A 352 6.53 12.53 12.29
CA ALA A 352 6.14 13.09 13.58
C ALA A 352 6.23 14.64 13.64
N ASP A 353 7.15 15.24 12.90
CA ASP A 353 7.41 16.68 12.87
C ASP A 353 6.61 17.41 11.76
N GLN A 354 5.90 16.68 10.89
CA GLN A 354 5.15 17.24 9.77
C GLN A 354 3.86 17.98 10.21
N ASP A 355 3.53 19.05 9.48
CA ASP A 355 2.23 19.72 9.53
C ASP A 355 1.14 18.85 8.90
N TRP A 356 0.66 17.84 9.63
CA TRP A 356 -0.49 17.04 9.23
C TRP A 356 -1.75 17.89 9.09
N SER A 357 -2.44 17.76 7.96
CA SER A 357 -3.81 18.25 7.79
C SER A 357 -4.75 17.72 8.90
N THR A 358 -4.45 16.53 9.43
CA THR A 358 -5.23 15.83 10.45
C THR A 358 -4.50 15.64 11.78
N PRO A 359 -5.01 16.21 12.89
CA PRO A 359 -4.53 15.97 14.24
C PRO A 359 -4.58 14.49 14.65
N ALA A 360 -5.53 13.70 14.16
CA ALA A 360 -5.60 12.26 14.47
C ALA A 360 -4.47 11.47 13.79
N GLN A 361 -4.09 11.82 12.56
CA GLN A 361 -2.90 11.25 11.90
C GLN A 361 -1.61 11.77 12.55
N HIS A 362 -1.55 13.05 12.95
CA HIS A 362 -0.44 13.61 13.70
C HIS A 362 -0.19 12.84 15.01
N ILE A 363 -1.24 12.57 15.78
CA ILE A 363 -1.17 11.76 17.01
C ILE A 363 -0.65 10.34 16.71
N LEU A 364 -1.08 9.72 15.61
CA LEU A 364 -0.58 8.41 15.19
C LEU A 364 0.90 8.45 14.73
N ALA A 365 1.33 9.50 14.03
CA ALA A 365 2.71 9.68 13.60
C ALA A 365 3.66 9.86 14.80
N LEU A 366 3.28 10.68 15.78
CA LEU A 366 4.00 10.81 17.07
C LEU A 366 4.10 9.47 17.80
N VAL A 367 3.00 8.69 17.84
CA VAL A 367 2.97 7.34 18.44
C VAL A 367 3.87 6.35 17.67
N ILE A 368 3.92 6.44 16.35
CA ILE A 368 4.79 5.59 15.51
C ILE A 368 6.27 5.93 15.73
N ASP A 369 6.64 7.21 15.84
CA ASP A 369 8.02 7.63 16.18
C ASP A 369 8.42 7.30 17.64
N GLY A 370 7.45 6.97 18.50
CA GLY A 370 7.67 6.68 19.91
C GLY A 370 7.70 7.92 20.81
N ARG A 371 7.08 9.02 20.37
CA ARG A 371 6.88 10.26 21.15
C ARG A 371 5.57 10.19 21.94
N TRP A 372 5.55 9.30 22.93
CA TRP A 372 4.35 8.91 23.67
C TRP A 372 3.67 10.07 24.42
N GLU A 373 4.45 10.83 25.22
CA GLU A 373 3.93 11.98 25.96
C GLU A 373 3.43 13.11 25.04
N PRO A 374 4.17 13.60 24.01
CA PRO A 374 3.64 14.58 23.05
C PRO A 374 2.34 14.16 22.37
N ALA A 375 2.21 12.87 22.00
CA ALA A 375 0.98 12.34 21.44
C ALA A 375 -0.18 12.36 22.45
N LEU A 376 0.10 11.98 23.70
CA LEU A 376 -0.91 11.93 24.76
C LEU A 376 -1.38 13.34 25.15
N ALA A 377 -0.46 14.28 25.34
CA ALA A 377 -0.78 15.68 25.66
C ALA A 377 -1.67 16.31 24.57
N ARG A 378 -1.42 16.01 23.30
CA ARG A 378 -2.27 16.46 22.18
C ARG A 378 -3.65 15.81 22.18
N LEU A 379 -3.75 14.53 22.53
CA LEU A 379 -5.05 13.85 22.70
C LEU A 379 -5.84 14.39 23.90
N GLU A 380 -5.17 14.73 25.00
CA GLU A 380 -5.79 15.35 26.18
C GLU A 380 -6.25 16.80 25.94
N ALA A 381 -5.56 17.53 25.05
CA ALA A 381 -5.96 18.87 24.61
C ALA A 381 -7.17 18.87 23.65
N HIS A 382 -7.39 17.76 22.92
CA HIS A 382 -8.47 17.61 21.94
C HIS A 382 -9.31 16.34 22.19
N PRO A 383 -10.16 16.31 23.23
CA PRO A 383 -10.93 15.12 23.62
C PRO A 383 -11.91 14.63 22.56
N ASP A 384 -12.30 15.49 21.62
CA ASP A 384 -13.13 15.19 20.45
C ASP A 384 -12.45 14.23 19.45
N LEU A 385 -11.11 14.13 19.47
CA LEU A 385 -10.35 13.19 18.63
C LEU A 385 -10.33 11.76 19.17
N VAL A 386 -10.69 11.55 20.45
CA VAL A 386 -10.58 10.24 21.12
C VAL A 386 -11.33 9.12 20.39
N PRO A 387 -12.57 9.30 19.87
CA PRO A 387 -13.25 8.26 19.09
C PRO A 387 -12.54 7.94 17.76
N ALA A 388 -11.99 8.94 17.08
CA ALA A 388 -11.30 8.76 15.80
C ALA A 388 -9.97 8.02 15.98
N VAL A 389 -9.21 8.39 17.02
CA VAL A 389 -7.98 7.70 17.42
C VAL A 389 -8.29 6.26 17.84
N LEU A 390 -9.24 6.01 18.76
CA LEU A 390 -9.60 4.66 19.19
C LEU A 390 -10.08 3.76 18.05
N ASN A 391 -10.81 4.29 17.06
CA ASN A 391 -11.20 3.51 15.89
C ASN A 391 -9.96 3.04 15.10
N ARG A 392 -8.99 3.94 14.86
CA ARG A 392 -7.71 3.60 14.20
C ARG A 392 -6.91 2.58 15.02
N LEU A 393 -6.78 2.78 16.33
CA LEU A 393 -6.12 1.84 17.26
C LEU A 393 -6.77 0.45 17.24
N GLY A 394 -8.11 0.39 17.14
CA GLY A 394 -8.85 -0.87 17.05
C GLY A 394 -8.61 -1.61 15.72
N THR A 395 -8.41 -0.89 14.61
CA THR A 395 -8.08 -1.50 13.31
C THR A 395 -6.63 -1.97 13.18
N ASP A 396 -5.74 -1.66 14.13
CA ASP A 396 -4.36 -2.13 14.09
C ASP A 396 -4.26 -3.63 14.43
N ARG A 397 -3.54 -4.39 13.59
CA ARG A 397 -3.35 -5.84 13.77
C ARG A 397 -2.23 -6.20 14.76
N GLY A 398 -1.92 -5.32 15.71
CA GLY A 398 -0.98 -5.57 16.81
C GLY A 398 0.43 -5.00 16.62
N ARG A 399 0.72 -4.25 15.55
CA ARG A 399 2.00 -3.52 15.43
C ARG A 399 2.17 -2.53 16.56
N LEU A 400 1.14 -1.76 16.86
CA LEU A 400 1.20 -0.77 17.92
C LEU A 400 1.26 -1.42 19.32
N TRP A 401 0.64 -2.59 19.48
CA TRP A 401 0.82 -3.38 20.70
C TRP A 401 2.28 -3.83 20.88
N ASN A 402 2.96 -4.23 19.80
CA ASN A 402 4.37 -4.57 19.83
C ASN A 402 5.25 -3.35 20.17
N ARG A 403 4.98 -2.17 19.57
CA ARG A 403 5.62 -0.89 19.93
C ARG A 403 5.49 -0.61 21.44
N ILE A 404 4.26 -0.58 21.96
CA ILE A 404 3.98 -0.31 23.38
C ILE A 404 4.65 -1.35 24.29
N SER A 405 4.60 -2.64 23.93
CA SER A 405 5.22 -3.71 24.71
C SER A 405 6.74 -3.60 24.76
N ALA A 406 7.38 -3.14 23.67
CA ALA A 406 8.82 -2.94 23.62
C ALA A 406 9.27 -1.69 24.40
N ALA A 407 8.51 -0.59 24.30
CA ALA A 407 8.74 0.63 25.10
C ALA A 407 8.54 0.36 26.60
N ALA A 408 7.49 -0.35 27.00
CA ALA A 408 7.21 -0.70 28.40
C ALA A 408 8.23 -1.68 29.01
N ALA A 409 9.08 -2.31 28.19
CA ALA A 409 10.17 -3.19 28.61
C ALA A 409 11.52 -2.47 28.77
N LEU A 410 11.56 -1.14 28.64
CA LEU A 410 12.74 -0.32 28.96
C LEU A 410 12.94 -0.22 30.49
N PRO A 411 14.16 0.07 30.97
CA PRO A 411 14.43 0.22 32.41
C PRO A 411 13.67 1.36 33.09
N ASP A 412 13.43 2.44 32.35
CA ASP A 412 12.66 3.62 32.77
C ASP A 412 11.73 4.05 31.61
N PRO A 413 10.52 3.46 31.51
CA PRO A 413 9.60 3.71 30.42
C PRO A 413 8.76 4.98 30.67
N ASP A 414 8.58 5.80 29.63
CA ASP A 414 7.69 6.98 29.66
C ASP A 414 6.29 6.59 30.20
N PRO A 415 5.79 7.22 31.28
CA PRO A 415 4.47 6.94 31.85
C PRO A 415 3.31 6.98 30.85
N ALA A 416 3.43 7.76 29.76
CA ALA A 416 2.43 7.80 28.69
C ALA A 416 2.29 6.48 27.93
N VAL A 417 3.34 5.63 27.89
CA VAL A 417 3.30 4.29 27.27
C VAL A 417 2.18 3.43 27.88
N TYR A 418 2.01 3.48 29.21
CA TYR A 418 0.96 2.74 29.90
C TYR A 418 -0.45 3.26 29.59
N VAL A 419 -0.58 4.58 29.37
CA VAL A 419 -1.85 5.19 28.93
C VAL A 419 -2.20 4.71 27.52
N TRP A 420 -1.24 4.75 26.59
CA TRP A 420 -1.42 4.22 25.23
C TRP A 420 -1.73 2.71 25.21
N GLY A 421 -1.09 1.92 26.06
CA GLY A 421 -1.42 0.49 26.24
C GLY A 421 -2.86 0.28 26.70
N GLY A 422 -3.32 1.08 27.67
CA GLY A 422 -4.72 1.07 28.10
C GLY A 422 -5.70 1.48 27.01
N LEU A 423 -5.36 2.48 26.18
CA LEU A 423 -6.19 2.92 25.06
C LEU A 423 -6.27 1.86 23.93
N VAL A 424 -5.17 1.20 23.59
CA VAL A 424 -5.16 0.12 22.58
C VAL A 424 -6.00 -1.08 23.05
N LEU A 425 -5.85 -1.50 24.31
CA LEU A 425 -6.70 -2.55 24.88
C LEU A 425 -8.17 -2.13 24.87
N LYS A 426 -8.48 -0.89 25.26
CA LYS A 426 -9.86 -0.37 25.24
C LYS A 426 -10.44 -0.26 23.82
N ALA A 427 -9.62 0.06 22.82
CA ALA A 427 -10.03 0.07 21.42
C ALA A 427 -10.38 -1.34 20.91
N GLN A 428 -9.55 -2.34 21.23
CA GLN A 428 -9.79 -3.74 20.90
C GLN A 428 -11.02 -4.31 21.62
N GLN A 429 -11.27 -3.91 22.87
CA GLN A 429 -12.46 -4.30 23.64
C GLN A 429 -13.79 -3.84 23.01
N ASN A 430 -13.80 -2.76 22.23
CA ASN A 430 -15.01 -2.25 21.59
C ASN A 430 -15.38 -3.01 20.29
N GLN A 431 -14.64 -4.05 19.92
CA GLN A 431 -14.99 -4.94 18.80
C GLN A 431 -15.94 -6.07 19.25
N PRO A 432 -16.77 -6.63 18.35
CA PRO A 432 -17.72 -7.70 18.69
C PRO A 432 -17.07 -9.02 19.16
N ALA A 433 -15.73 -9.13 19.15
CA ALA A 433 -14.96 -10.26 19.64
C ALA A 433 -14.29 -10.01 21.00
N ASN A 434 -15.11 -9.77 22.02
CA ASN A 434 -14.97 -10.32 23.37
C ASN A 434 -13.62 -10.14 24.13
N ARG A 435 -13.47 -9.09 24.96
CA ARG A 435 -12.45 -8.97 26.04
C ARG A 435 -12.85 -8.07 27.23
N ASP A 436 -14.05 -8.19 27.78
CA ASP A 436 -14.42 -7.43 28.98
C ASP A 436 -13.41 -7.62 30.13
N GLY A 437 -13.06 -6.55 30.85
CA GLY A 437 -12.11 -6.56 31.98
C GLY A 437 -10.61 -6.49 31.64
N ALA A 438 -10.17 -6.96 30.47
CA ALA A 438 -8.74 -7.11 30.12
C ALA A 438 -7.86 -5.85 30.30
N THR A 439 -8.38 -4.66 30.02
CA THR A 439 -7.68 -3.38 30.24
C THR A 439 -7.36 -3.15 31.73
N GLN A 440 -8.29 -3.44 32.63
CA GLN A 440 -8.11 -3.27 34.08
C GLN A 440 -7.17 -4.35 34.64
N ASP A 441 -7.31 -5.60 34.18
CA ASP A 441 -6.42 -6.71 34.53
C ASP A 441 -4.96 -6.46 34.10
N TRP A 442 -4.74 -5.85 32.93
CA TRP A 442 -3.41 -5.51 32.45
C TRP A 442 -2.79 -4.36 33.26
N LEU A 443 -3.54 -3.27 33.46
CA LEU A 443 -3.08 -2.13 34.28
C LEU A 443 -2.76 -2.52 35.73
N ALA A 444 -3.52 -3.44 36.31
CA ALA A 444 -3.30 -3.95 37.68
C ALA A 444 -2.07 -4.87 37.80
N ARG A 445 -1.55 -5.41 36.69
CA ARG A 445 -0.37 -6.28 36.65
C ARG A 445 0.93 -5.55 36.27
N GLN A 446 0.83 -4.32 35.75
CA GLN A 446 1.98 -3.49 35.40
C GLN A 446 2.27 -2.50 36.53
N PRO A 447 3.54 -2.08 36.74
CA PRO A 447 3.91 -1.07 37.72
C PRO A 447 3.54 0.36 37.25
N VAL A 448 2.27 0.57 36.87
CA VAL A 448 1.78 1.82 36.28
C VAL A 448 1.77 2.94 37.33
N PRO A 449 2.45 4.08 37.12
CA PRO A 449 2.37 5.22 38.02
C PRO A 449 0.93 5.71 38.21
N ALA A 450 0.55 6.08 39.44
CA ALA A 450 -0.81 6.52 39.75
C ALA A 450 -1.29 7.70 38.87
N ALA A 451 -0.38 8.61 38.49
CA ALA A 451 -0.67 9.70 37.56
C ALA A 451 -1.07 9.20 36.15
N ALA A 452 -0.44 8.15 35.63
CA ALA A 452 -0.80 7.55 34.35
C ALA A 452 -2.17 6.87 34.41
N GLN A 453 -2.51 6.21 35.53
CA GLN A 453 -3.86 5.66 35.75
C GLN A 453 -4.94 6.76 35.75
N GLN A 454 -4.67 7.89 36.40
CA GLN A 454 -5.58 9.06 36.41
C GLN A 454 -5.75 9.69 35.02
N ARG A 455 -4.67 9.86 34.25
CA ARG A 455 -4.73 10.37 32.87
C ARG A 455 -5.50 9.43 31.95
N LEU A 456 -5.28 8.12 32.04
CA LEU A 456 -6.08 7.15 31.29
C LEU A 456 -7.56 7.21 31.65
N ALA A 457 -7.90 7.31 32.95
CA ALA A 457 -9.28 7.49 33.38
C ALA A 457 -9.91 8.78 32.82
N LYS A 458 -9.17 9.89 32.78
CA LYS A 458 -9.59 11.16 32.18
C LYS A 458 -9.88 11.01 30.67
N VAL A 459 -8.99 10.39 29.90
CA VAL A 459 -9.18 10.18 28.46
C VAL A 459 -10.34 9.21 28.17
N ILE A 460 -10.53 8.16 28.98
CA ILE A 460 -11.67 7.25 28.84
C ILE A 460 -13.00 7.94 29.23
N ALA A 461 -13.01 8.83 30.24
CA ALA A 461 -14.19 9.58 30.62
C ALA A 461 -14.67 10.55 29.52
N ALA A 462 -13.75 11.09 28.70
CA ALA A 462 -14.09 11.87 27.51
C ALA A 462 -14.91 11.05 26.49
N LEU A 463 -14.69 9.73 26.41
CA LEU A 463 -15.48 8.85 25.55
C LEU A 463 -16.94 8.76 26.02
N ALA A 464 -17.18 8.68 27.32
CA ALA A 464 -18.52 8.61 27.89
C ALA A 464 -19.31 9.92 27.73
N THR A 465 -18.62 11.07 27.78
CA THR A 465 -19.21 12.39 27.50
C THR A 465 -19.47 12.60 26.01
N ALA A 466 -18.61 12.11 25.11
CA ALA A 466 -18.88 12.10 23.68
C ALA A 466 -20.06 11.19 23.30
N GLN A 467 -20.25 10.07 24.00
CA GLN A 467 -21.36 9.11 23.77
C GLN A 467 -22.70 9.53 24.40
N THR A 468 -22.76 10.60 25.21
CA THR A 468 -24.00 11.06 25.89
C THR A 468 -24.71 12.21 25.19
N GLN A 469 -24.28 12.61 23.98
CA GLN A 469 -25.17 13.34 23.07
C GLN A 469 -26.31 12.38 22.63
N PRO A 470 -27.59 12.78 22.75
CA PRO A 470 -28.72 11.85 22.70
C PRO A 470 -29.05 11.40 21.28
N VAL A 471 -28.39 10.34 20.81
CA VAL A 471 -28.87 9.56 19.66
C VAL A 471 -29.86 8.52 20.17
N ALA A 472 -31.13 8.67 19.78
CA ALA A 472 -32.20 7.79 20.22
C ALA A 472 -31.97 6.34 19.74
N ARG A 473 -31.74 5.42 20.68
CA ARG A 473 -31.65 3.98 20.41
C ARG A 473 -33.04 3.43 20.07
N ALA A 474 -33.31 3.17 18.79
CA ALA A 474 -34.39 2.28 18.38
C ALA A 474 -33.92 0.82 18.48
N ASN A 475 -34.78 -0.06 19.00
CA ASN A 475 -34.39 -1.40 19.43
C ASN A 475 -34.22 -2.41 18.27
N ASN A 476 -33.28 -3.33 18.43
CA ASN A 476 -33.15 -4.54 17.61
C ASN A 476 -34.39 -5.43 17.73
N ALA A 477 -35.28 -5.41 16.73
CA ALA A 477 -36.29 -6.46 16.54
C ALA A 477 -36.82 -6.49 15.10
N SER A 478 -36.24 -7.35 14.25
CA SER A 478 -36.95 -8.26 13.33
C SER A 478 -36.01 -8.80 12.25
N ARG A 479 -35.68 -10.09 12.35
CA ARG A 479 -34.99 -10.84 11.30
C ARG A 479 -36.05 -11.37 10.34
N THR A 480 -36.16 -10.80 9.15
CA THR A 480 -37.05 -11.30 8.09
C THR A 480 -36.26 -11.52 6.82
N GLN A 481 -36.19 -12.78 6.38
CA GLN A 481 -35.64 -13.12 5.06
C GLN A 481 -36.55 -12.54 3.98
N VAL A 482 -35.96 -11.88 2.98
CA VAL A 482 -36.63 -11.67 1.70
C VAL A 482 -35.77 -12.33 0.61
N THR A 483 -36.46 -13.12 -0.21
CA THR A 483 -35.94 -13.97 -1.27
C THR A 483 -35.27 -13.19 -2.40
N ALA A 484 -34.29 -13.83 -3.03
CA ALA A 484 -33.70 -13.38 -4.29
C ALA A 484 -34.77 -13.22 -5.39
N ALA A 485 -34.62 -12.19 -6.23
CA ALA A 485 -35.44 -11.99 -7.42
C ALA A 485 -34.60 -11.43 -8.57
N ALA A 486 -34.50 -12.23 -9.63
CA ALA A 486 -34.28 -11.91 -11.04
C ALA A 486 -33.08 -11.01 -11.45
N GLU A 487 -32.16 -11.64 -12.19
CA GLU A 487 -31.36 -10.97 -13.22
C GLU A 487 -32.28 -10.35 -14.31
N PRO A 488 -31.99 -9.14 -14.80
CA PRO A 488 -32.51 -8.66 -16.08
C PRO A 488 -31.48 -8.85 -17.20
N SER A 489 -31.98 -9.38 -18.32
CA SER A 489 -31.29 -9.73 -19.55
C SER A 489 -30.31 -8.68 -20.12
N SER A 490 -29.27 -9.19 -20.78
CA SER A 490 -28.30 -8.41 -21.55
C SER A 490 -28.91 -7.75 -22.80
N LEU A 491 -28.86 -6.42 -22.82
CA LEU A 491 -28.75 -5.63 -24.05
C LEU A 491 -27.28 -5.20 -24.23
N PRO A 492 -26.81 -4.89 -25.44
CA PRO A 492 -25.42 -4.53 -25.68
C PRO A 492 -25.09 -3.19 -25.02
N VAL A 493 -24.46 -3.26 -23.83
CA VAL A 493 -24.02 -2.07 -23.09
C VAL A 493 -22.80 -1.50 -23.81
N VAL A 494 -22.92 -0.26 -24.30
CA VAL A 494 -21.76 0.55 -24.69
C VAL A 494 -20.87 0.70 -23.46
N ALA A 495 -19.67 0.14 -23.50
CA ALA A 495 -18.74 0.16 -22.38
C ALA A 495 -18.33 1.60 -22.06
N LEU A 496 -18.86 2.14 -20.95
CA LEU A 496 -18.48 3.45 -20.45
C LEU A 496 -17.05 3.40 -19.89
N PRO A 497 -16.23 4.46 -20.08
CA PRO A 497 -14.88 4.51 -19.52
C PRO A 497 -14.93 4.52 -17.98
N SER A 498 -14.22 3.59 -17.36
CA SER A 498 -14.13 3.47 -15.91
C SER A 498 -13.31 4.60 -15.29
N VAL A 499 -13.81 5.15 -14.19
CA VAL A 499 -13.13 6.14 -13.36
C VAL A 499 -12.31 5.43 -12.28
N GLU A 500 -11.01 5.63 -12.30
CA GLU A 500 -10.04 4.97 -11.41
C GLU A 500 -9.85 5.73 -10.09
N ALA A 501 -9.85 7.07 -10.16
CA ALA A 501 -9.78 7.97 -9.01
C ALA A 501 -10.66 9.20 -9.25
N LEU A 502 -11.14 9.82 -8.17
CA LEU A 502 -11.99 11.01 -8.22
C LEU A 502 -11.51 12.10 -7.27
N ILE A 503 -11.87 13.33 -7.62
CA ILE A 503 -11.86 14.52 -6.76
C ILE A 503 -13.25 15.15 -6.89
N GLY A 504 -13.87 15.54 -5.77
CA GLY A 504 -15.23 16.05 -5.74
C GLY A 504 -15.49 17.01 -4.58
N GLN A 505 -16.62 17.69 -4.62
CA GLN A 505 -17.10 18.60 -3.59
C GLN A 505 -18.33 17.98 -2.93
N ALA A 506 -18.25 17.74 -1.62
CA ALA A 506 -19.38 17.21 -0.85
C ALA A 506 -20.23 18.35 -0.28
N GLN A 507 -21.54 18.25 -0.47
CA GLN A 507 -22.55 19.10 0.13
C GLN A 507 -23.41 18.26 1.07
N PRO A 508 -23.62 18.67 2.34
CA PRO A 508 -24.52 17.95 3.25
C PRO A 508 -25.95 18.03 2.71
N ILE A 509 -26.63 16.89 2.71
CA ILE A 509 -28.03 16.75 2.31
C ILE A 509 -28.82 16.00 3.37
N ALA A 510 -30.16 16.11 3.33
CA ALA A 510 -31.02 15.11 3.95
C ALA A 510 -30.85 13.75 3.24
N ALA A 511 -31.34 12.68 3.87
CA ALA A 511 -31.30 11.35 3.26
C ALA A 511 -31.98 11.36 1.87
N PRO A 512 -31.31 10.85 0.82
CA PRO A 512 -31.83 10.93 -0.54
C PRO A 512 -33.05 10.02 -0.68
N VAL A 513 -34.20 10.63 -0.99
CA VAL A 513 -35.48 9.93 -1.24
C VAL A 513 -35.47 9.22 -2.60
N GLU A 514 -34.66 9.71 -3.54
CA GLU A 514 -34.48 9.17 -4.88
C GLU A 514 -32.99 8.97 -5.20
N GLY A 515 -32.68 7.93 -5.97
CA GLY A 515 -31.32 7.59 -6.38
C GLY A 515 -31.13 6.08 -6.57
N TYR A 516 -30.00 5.69 -7.16
CA TYR A 516 -29.60 4.29 -7.24
C TYR A 516 -28.71 3.93 -6.06
N ALA A 517 -29.17 3.03 -5.20
CA ALA A 517 -28.34 2.36 -4.21
C ALA A 517 -27.38 1.38 -4.94
N ALA A 518 -26.10 1.45 -4.61
CA ALA A 518 -25.12 0.48 -5.08
C ALA A 518 -25.47 -0.94 -4.59
N PRO A 519 -25.02 -2.01 -5.27
CA PRO A 519 -25.28 -3.38 -4.85
C PRO A 519 -24.88 -3.63 -3.38
N GLY A 520 -25.83 -4.09 -2.57
CA GLY A 520 -25.63 -4.33 -1.13
C GLY A 520 -25.65 -3.07 -0.24
N GLN A 521 -25.98 -1.90 -0.77
CA GLN A 521 -26.16 -0.65 -0.02
C GLN A 521 -27.65 -0.27 0.08
N SER A 522 -27.96 0.69 0.95
CA SER A 522 -29.30 1.32 1.03
C SER A 522 -29.18 2.84 1.14
N LEU A 523 -30.24 3.54 0.76
CA LEU A 523 -30.39 5.00 0.89
C LEU A 523 -31.16 5.38 2.16
N ASP A 524 -30.88 4.70 3.28
CA ASP A 524 -31.59 4.89 4.54
C ASP A 524 -31.07 6.12 5.32
N ALA A 525 -31.99 6.92 5.85
CA ALA A 525 -31.72 8.05 6.72
C ALA A 525 -31.01 7.67 8.03
N SER A 526 -31.10 6.42 8.48
CA SER A 526 -30.41 5.93 9.68
C SER A 526 -28.88 5.84 9.53
N LEU A 527 -28.34 5.91 8.31
CA LEU A 527 -26.93 5.64 7.98
C LEU A 527 -25.94 6.79 8.26
N GLY A 528 -26.37 7.84 8.96
CA GLY A 528 -25.55 9.00 9.35
C GLY A 528 -25.81 10.25 8.50
N GLN A 529 -24.86 11.19 8.51
CA GLN A 529 -24.98 12.40 7.69
C GLN A 529 -24.76 12.04 6.22
N TRP A 530 -25.73 12.40 5.39
CA TRP A 530 -25.68 12.21 3.94
C TRP A 530 -24.99 13.37 3.24
N TYR A 531 -24.28 13.04 2.16
CA TYR A 531 -23.56 13.97 1.31
C TYR A 531 -23.86 13.69 -0.16
N ALA A 532 -24.19 14.75 -0.90
CA ALA A 532 -24.15 14.79 -2.36
C ALA A 532 -22.74 15.19 -2.77
N ILE A 533 -22.03 14.33 -3.52
CA ILE A 533 -20.67 14.59 -4.00
C ILE A 533 -20.74 14.93 -5.48
N ASN A 534 -20.51 16.21 -5.78
CA ASN A 534 -20.37 16.69 -7.14
C ASN A 534 -18.94 16.43 -7.61
N LEU A 535 -18.77 15.64 -8.66
CA LEU A 535 -17.45 15.35 -9.23
C LEU A 535 -16.83 16.63 -9.83
N ARG A 536 -15.57 16.90 -9.49
CA ARG A 536 -14.82 18.10 -9.91
C ARG A 536 -13.61 17.75 -10.79
N ALA A 537 -13.03 16.57 -10.61
CA ALA A 537 -12.13 15.94 -11.56
C ALA A 537 -12.21 14.41 -11.45
N VAL A 538 -11.92 13.72 -12.54
CA VAL A 538 -11.91 12.26 -12.63
C VAL A 538 -10.66 11.78 -13.36
N ARG A 539 -10.10 10.65 -12.95
CA ARG A 539 -9.00 9.99 -13.66
C ARG A 539 -9.52 8.83 -14.49
N GLN A 540 -9.19 8.83 -15.78
CA GLN A 540 -9.51 7.77 -16.74
C GLN A 540 -8.21 7.40 -17.47
N GLY A 541 -7.70 6.19 -17.25
CA GLY A 541 -6.38 5.80 -17.75
C GLY A 541 -5.26 6.66 -17.16
N LEU A 542 -4.35 7.12 -18.02
CA LEU A 542 -3.10 7.80 -17.62
C LEU A 542 -3.26 9.30 -17.30
N GLY A 543 -4.47 9.87 -17.30
CA GLY A 543 -4.68 11.32 -17.18
C GLY A 543 -5.85 11.71 -16.28
N TRP A 544 -5.68 12.86 -15.62
CA TRP A 544 -6.77 13.59 -14.97
C TRP A 544 -7.57 14.39 -15.99
N GLN A 545 -8.90 14.41 -15.83
CA GLN A 545 -9.83 15.24 -16.58
C GLN A 545 -10.52 16.20 -15.61
N SER A 546 -10.46 17.50 -15.93
CA SER A 546 -11.17 18.57 -15.22
C SER A 546 -12.68 18.51 -15.49
N GLY A 547 -13.49 18.72 -14.45
CA GLY A 547 -14.95 18.77 -14.55
C GLY A 547 -15.66 17.47 -14.14
N SER A 548 -16.94 17.37 -14.51
CA SER A 548 -17.80 16.24 -14.16
C SER A 548 -17.85 15.19 -15.27
N LEU A 549 -17.89 13.92 -14.88
CA LEU A 549 -18.12 12.80 -15.80
C LEU A 549 -19.43 13.01 -16.57
N THR A 550 -19.38 13.23 -17.87
CA THR A 550 -20.58 13.42 -18.70
C THR A 550 -20.95 12.09 -19.37
N LEU A 551 -22.10 11.53 -18.98
CA LEU A 551 -22.62 10.28 -19.54
C LEU A 551 -23.65 10.55 -20.63
N PRO A 552 -23.83 9.65 -21.62
CA PRO A 552 -24.82 9.82 -22.67
C PRO A 552 -26.23 10.11 -22.16
N THR A 553 -26.92 11.05 -22.79
CA THR A 553 -28.31 11.42 -22.44
C THR A 553 -29.22 10.19 -22.52
N GLY A 554 -29.88 9.85 -21.41
CA GLY A 554 -30.72 8.65 -21.30
C GLY A 554 -30.06 7.46 -20.57
N THR A 555 -28.78 7.56 -20.19
CA THR A 555 -28.13 6.59 -19.29
C THR A 555 -28.91 6.47 -17.98
N THR A 556 -29.19 5.25 -17.51
CA THR A 556 -29.83 5.06 -16.20
C THR A 556 -28.78 5.08 -15.08
N PRO A 557 -29.14 5.50 -13.85
CA PRO A 557 -28.24 5.45 -12.70
C PRO A 557 -27.59 4.07 -12.45
N ALA A 558 -28.31 2.98 -12.70
CA ALA A 558 -27.79 1.61 -12.60
C ALA A 558 -26.73 1.30 -13.68
N ALA A 559 -26.93 1.77 -14.92
CA ALA A 559 -25.95 1.62 -16.01
C ALA A 559 -24.73 2.54 -15.82
N ALA A 560 -24.88 3.66 -15.12
CA ALA A 560 -23.78 4.56 -14.76
C ALA A 560 -22.87 4.00 -13.65
N TRP A 561 -23.41 3.18 -12.74
CA TRP A 561 -22.68 2.72 -11.55
C TRP A 561 -21.35 1.99 -11.86
N PRO A 562 -21.25 1.03 -12.81
CA PRO A 562 -19.99 0.35 -13.11
C PRO A 562 -18.85 1.28 -13.52
N ALA A 563 -19.16 2.42 -14.15
CA ALA A 563 -18.15 3.39 -14.57
C ALA A 563 -17.54 4.14 -13.36
N VAL A 564 -18.34 4.47 -12.34
CA VAL A 564 -17.86 5.20 -11.14
C VAL A 564 -17.48 4.30 -9.97
N GLN A 565 -17.90 3.04 -9.98
CA GLN A 565 -17.69 2.08 -8.90
C GLN A 565 -16.21 1.97 -8.45
N PRO A 566 -15.19 1.88 -9.34
CA PRO A 566 -13.81 1.65 -8.89
C PRO A 566 -13.30 2.81 -8.01
N ALA A 567 -13.46 4.05 -8.46
CA ALA A 567 -13.10 5.24 -7.66
C ALA A 567 -13.99 5.43 -6.43
N ALA A 568 -15.28 5.12 -6.51
CA ALA A 568 -16.22 5.18 -5.38
C ALA A 568 -15.90 4.16 -4.27
N GLN A 569 -15.26 3.04 -4.62
CA GLN A 569 -14.83 1.99 -3.69
C GLN A 569 -13.33 2.08 -3.32
N ALA A 570 -12.55 2.97 -3.94
CA ALA A 570 -11.15 3.25 -3.63
C ALA A 570 -10.97 4.09 -2.33
N SER A 571 -11.65 3.67 -1.26
CA SER A 571 -11.66 4.28 0.07
C SER A 571 -11.63 5.82 0.07
N PRO A 572 -12.64 6.48 -0.52
CA PRO A 572 -12.67 7.94 -0.60
C PRO A 572 -12.65 8.57 0.80
N GLN A 573 -11.92 9.68 0.92
CA GLN A 573 -11.80 10.46 2.14
C GLN A 573 -12.56 11.78 2.00
N LEU A 574 -13.13 12.26 3.10
CA LEU A 574 -13.90 13.51 3.18
C LEU A 574 -13.14 14.52 4.04
N LEU A 575 -12.50 15.49 3.42
CA LEU A 575 -11.70 16.52 4.08
C LEU A 575 -12.57 17.73 4.47
N HIS A 576 -12.71 17.93 5.78
CA HIS A 576 -13.34 19.09 6.40
C HIS A 576 -12.31 20.17 6.69
N TRP A 577 -12.42 21.32 6.03
CA TRP A 577 -11.49 22.43 6.26
C TRP A 577 -11.68 23.09 7.62
N THR A 578 -10.59 23.21 8.38
CA THR A 578 -10.50 23.99 9.62
C THR A 578 -9.82 25.34 9.40
N GLY A 579 -9.14 25.49 8.26
CA GLY A 579 -8.51 26.71 7.77
C GLY A 579 -8.38 26.62 6.24
N PRO A 580 -7.90 27.67 5.55
CA PRO A 580 -7.81 27.68 4.09
C PRO A 580 -6.85 26.62 3.50
N THR A 581 -5.90 26.11 4.28
CA THR A 581 -4.92 25.08 3.88
C THR A 581 -4.87 23.88 4.83
N THR A 582 -5.72 23.82 5.86
CA THR A 582 -5.72 22.75 6.88
C THR A 582 -7.08 22.05 6.95
N GLY A 583 -7.12 20.72 6.93
CA GLY A 583 -8.39 19.98 6.91
C GLY A 583 -8.38 18.57 7.50
N LEU A 584 -9.45 18.22 8.21
CA LEU A 584 -9.68 16.96 8.89
C LEU A 584 -10.35 15.94 7.93
N PRO A 585 -9.71 14.82 7.56
CA PRO A 585 -10.34 13.77 6.78
C PRO A 585 -11.17 12.86 7.69
N GLY A 586 -12.47 12.81 7.42
CA GLY A 586 -13.38 11.76 7.87
C GLY A 586 -13.42 10.58 6.88
N PRO A 587 -13.77 9.37 7.35
CA PRO A 587 -14.11 8.28 6.47
C PRO A 587 -15.41 8.61 5.71
N LEU A 588 -15.45 8.28 4.41
CA LEU A 588 -16.63 8.46 3.56
C LEU A 588 -17.00 7.12 2.93
N THR A 589 -18.29 6.77 2.97
CA THR A 589 -18.79 5.56 2.31
C THR A 589 -19.75 5.96 1.20
N VAL A 590 -19.35 5.80 -0.07
CA VAL A 590 -20.28 5.97 -1.20
C VAL A 590 -21.29 4.83 -1.18
N ARG A 591 -22.57 5.18 -1.11
CA ARG A 591 -23.71 4.26 -1.03
C ARG A 591 -24.45 4.12 -2.37
N GLY A 592 -24.24 5.03 -3.30
CA GLY A 592 -24.99 5.07 -4.55
C GLY A 592 -24.68 6.30 -5.40
N LEU A 593 -25.56 6.60 -6.36
CA LEU A 593 -25.52 7.83 -7.15
C LEU A 593 -26.92 8.29 -7.59
N THR A 594 -27.05 9.58 -7.87
CA THR A 594 -28.12 10.16 -8.69
C THR A 594 -27.55 10.61 -10.03
N LEU A 595 -28.40 10.75 -11.05
CA LEU A 595 -28.01 11.24 -12.36
C LEU A 595 -28.92 12.40 -12.76
N THR A 596 -28.34 13.58 -13.01
CA THR A 596 -29.08 14.77 -13.45
C THR A 596 -28.54 15.20 -14.81
N GLN A 597 -29.37 15.16 -15.85
CA GLN A 597 -28.98 15.53 -17.23
C GLN A 597 -27.68 14.86 -17.74
N GLY A 598 -27.44 13.60 -17.37
CA GLY A 598 -26.21 12.86 -17.74
C GLY A 598 -25.01 13.07 -16.81
N THR A 599 -25.10 13.96 -15.82
CA THR A 599 -24.06 14.17 -14.80
C THR A 599 -24.34 13.32 -13.55
N PRO A 600 -23.42 12.47 -13.08
CA PRO A 600 -23.57 11.69 -11.87
C PRO A 600 -23.12 12.47 -10.63
N THR A 601 -23.98 12.49 -9.62
CA THR A 601 -23.69 12.97 -8.28
C THR A 601 -23.63 11.75 -7.36
N LEU A 602 -22.48 11.50 -6.72
CA LEU A 602 -22.37 10.34 -5.84
C LEU A 602 -23.08 10.62 -4.51
N LEU A 603 -23.81 9.62 -4.02
CA LEU A 603 -24.49 9.66 -2.72
C LEU A 603 -23.64 8.92 -1.70
N ALA A 604 -23.27 9.58 -0.61
CA ALA A 604 -22.41 8.99 0.41
C ALA A 604 -22.87 9.30 1.83
N THR A 605 -22.45 8.47 2.78
CA THR A 605 -22.56 8.77 4.21
C THR A 605 -21.21 8.95 4.86
N GLY A 606 -21.14 9.87 5.83
CA GLY A 606 -19.92 10.23 6.55
C GLY A 606 -20.24 10.85 7.92
N PRO A 607 -19.21 11.31 8.67
CA PRO A 607 -19.42 12.04 9.91
C PRO A 607 -20.19 13.35 9.64
N ALA A 608 -21.01 13.78 10.59
CA ALA A 608 -21.63 15.12 10.53
C ALA A 608 -20.55 16.19 10.72
N MET A 609 -20.49 17.17 9.81
CA MET A 609 -19.52 18.26 9.84
C MET A 609 -20.15 19.55 10.33
N ARG A 610 -19.33 20.41 10.95
CA ARG A 610 -19.66 21.82 11.16
C ARG A 610 -19.37 22.61 9.87
N GLU A 611 -19.88 23.82 9.76
CA GLU A 611 -19.49 24.71 8.66
C GLU A 611 -18.01 25.11 8.82
N GLY A 612 -17.29 25.13 7.69
CA GLY A 612 -15.87 25.51 7.60
C GLY A 612 -15.67 26.58 6.53
N PRO A 613 -14.45 27.15 6.40
CA PRO A 613 -14.16 28.25 5.48
C PRO A 613 -14.27 27.85 4.00
N LEU A 614 -14.14 26.55 3.70
CA LEU A 614 -14.22 25.97 2.37
C LEU A 614 -15.20 24.78 2.39
N PRO A 615 -15.93 24.50 1.29
CA PRO A 615 -16.84 23.37 1.21
C PRO A 615 -16.07 22.05 1.32
N PRO A 616 -16.61 20.99 1.96
CA PRO A 616 -15.88 19.74 2.14
C PRO A 616 -15.37 19.13 0.82
N LEU A 617 -14.09 18.77 0.81
CA LEU A 617 -13.42 18.15 -0.35
C LEU A 617 -13.49 16.62 -0.23
N VAL A 618 -13.73 15.93 -1.33
CA VAL A 618 -13.69 14.46 -1.41
C VAL A 618 -12.62 14.05 -2.40
N PHE A 619 -11.82 13.04 -2.05
CA PHE A 619 -10.85 12.45 -2.98
C PHE A 619 -10.63 10.95 -2.72
N SER A 620 -10.33 10.19 -3.76
CA SER A 620 -9.86 8.79 -3.62
C SER A 620 -8.51 8.76 -2.89
N GLN A 621 -8.25 7.74 -2.07
CA GLN A 621 -6.99 7.67 -1.34
C GLN A 621 -5.78 7.72 -2.30
N GLY A 622 -4.80 8.56 -1.97
CA GLY A 622 -3.58 8.75 -2.77
C GLY A 622 -3.73 9.69 -3.97
N ALA A 623 -4.95 10.10 -4.36
CA ALA A 623 -5.19 10.99 -5.51
C ALA A 623 -4.55 12.37 -5.37
N LEU A 624 -4.51 12.89 -4.13
CA LEU A 624 -3.93 14.19 -3.78
C LEU A 624 -2.68 14.03 -2.93
N MET A 625 -1.76 14.96 -3.11
CA MET A 625 -0.64 15.26 -2.21
C MET A 625 -0.73 16.71 -1.73
N TRP A 626 0.01 17.01 -0.67
CA TRP A 626 0.04 18.32 -0.01
C TRP A 626 1.47 18.86 -0.03
N LEU A 627 1.63 20.18 -0.10
CA LEU A 627 2.94 20.83 -0.04
C LEU A 627 3.55 20.63 1.36
N ASP A 628 4.54 19.74 1.45
CA ASP A 628 5.09 19.25 2.70
C ASP A 628 5.96 20.31 3.41
N ALA A 629 5.65 20.64 4.66
CA ALA A 629 6.43 21.56 5.47
C ALA A 629 7.93 21.16 5.60
N SER A 630 8.24 19.87 5.55
CA SER A 630 9.62 19.36 5.63
C SER A 630 10.42 19.46 4.32
N GLN A 631 9.74 19.69 3.18
CA GLN A 631 10.37 19.95 1.88
C GLN A 631 10.57 21.45 1.62
N ARG A 632 10.27 22.31 2.61
CA ARG A 632 10.48 23.77 2.51
C ARG A 632 11.98 24.09 2.43
N GLN A 633 12.37 24.74 1.35
CA GLN A 633 13.68 25.33 1.12
C GLN A 633 13.57 26.86 1.28
N GLN A 634 14.69 27.52 1.60
CA GLN A 634 14.78 28.97 1.48
C GLN A 634 15.01 29.34 0.01
N PRO A 635 14.31 30.36 -0.52
CA PRO A 635 14.44 30.75 -1.92
C PRO A 635 15.78 31.46 -2.18
N GLU A 636 16.42 31.13 -3.29
CA GLU A 636 17.64 31.80 -3.75
C GLU A 636 17.32 33.21 -4.27
N VAL A 637 17.30 34.17 -3.34
CA VAL A 637 16.91 35.57 -3.60
C VAL A 637 17.64 36.20 -4.79
N GLY A 638 18.92 35.86 -4.99
CA GLY A 638 19.72 36.35 -6.12
C GLY A 638 19.26 35.83 -7.49
N ALA A 639 18.79 34.58 -7.56
CA ALA A 639 18.28 33.97 -8.80
C ALA A 639 16.82 34.36 -9.07
N LEU A 640 15.98 34.38 -8.02
CA LEU A 640 14.53 34.50 -8.13
C LEU A 640 14.02 35.94 -8.01
N GLY A 641 14.77 36.80 -7.32
CA GLY A 641 14.32 38.15 -6.94
C GLY A 641 13.87 39.00 -8.12
N THR A 642 14.57 38.93 -9.27
CA THR A 642 14.20 39.70 -10.47
C THR A 642 12.88 39.23 -11.09
N ALA A 643 12.65 37.92 -11.15
CA ALA A 643 11.42 37.34 -11.72
C ALA A 643 10.21 37.64 -10.83
N ILE A 644 10.35 37.44 -9.52
CA ILE A 644 9.29 37.70 -8.54
C ILE A 644 9.02 39.20 -8.42
N ALA A 645 10.04 40.05 -8.40
CA ALA A 645 9.85 41.51 -8.43
C ALA A 645 9.08 41.95 -9.69
N ARG A 646 9.37 41.38 -10.86
CA ARG A 646 8.62 41.65 -12.09
C ARG A 646 7.18 41.14 -12.02
N ALA A 647 6.93 39.99 -11.39
CA ALA A 647 5.59 39.44 -11.18
C ALA A 647 4.73 40.28 -10.21
N LEU A 648 5.36 40.92 -9.21
CA LEU A 648 4.70 41.71 -8.18
C LEU A 648 4.55 43.20 -8.55
N PHE A 649 5.63 43.82 -9.03
CA PHE A 649 5.75 45.27 -9.24
C PHE A 649 5.80 45.67 -10.73
N GLY A 650 5.82 44.69 -11.64
CA GLY A 650 5.94 44.92 -13.08
C GLY A 650 7.28 45.57 -13.45
N ASN A 651 7.22 46.81 -13.90
CA ASN A 651 8.40 47.62 -14.25
C ASN A 651 8.82 48.60 -13.14
N GLN A 652 8.13 48.62 -11.99
CA GLN A 652 8.51 49.46 -10.86
C GLN A 652 9.65 48.80 -10.05
N PRO A 653 10.59 49.58 -9.48
CA PRO A 653 11.64 49.02 -8.63
C PRO A 653 11.03 48.43 -7.34
N PRO A 654 11.48 47.25 -6.88
CA PRO A 654 11.01 46.67 -5.64
C PRO A 654 11.44 47.49 -4.41
N PRO A 655 10.68 47.43 -3.30
CA PRO A 655 11.06 48.02 -2.01
C PRO A 655 12.44 47.53 -1.51
N PRO A 656 13.17 48.33 -0.73
CA PRO A 656 14.52 47.98 -0.28
C PRO A 656 14.57 46.76 0.65
N ASP A 657 13.47 46.45 1.33
CA ASP A 657 13.29 45.28 2.21
C ASP A 657 12.79 44.02 1.46
N PHE A 658 12.47 44.13 0.16
CA PHE A 658 11.92 43.03 -0.65
C PHE A 658 12.77 41.76 -0.62
N ALA A 659 14.09 41.89 -0.72
CA ALA A 659 15.03 40.77 -0.71
C ALA A 659 14.98 39.98 0.62
N ALA A 660 14.86 40.69 1.75
CA ALA A 660 14.80 40.08 3.09
C ALA A 660 13.44 39.43 3.35
N ALA A 661 12.35 40.04 2.88
CA ALA A 661 11.02 39.45 2.95
C ALA A 661 10.91 38.19 2.06
N LEU A 662 11.44 38.23 0.83
CA LEU A 662 11.46 37.07 -0.06
C LEU A 662 12.25 35.90 0.53
N ALA A 663 13.37 36.13 1.21
CA ALA A 663 14.16 35.09 1.88
C ALA A 663 13.36 34.26 2.92
N ASN A 664 12.27 34.81 3.45
CA ASN A 664 11.40 34.15 4.42
C ASN A 664 10.17 33.44 3.79
N VAL A 665 9.94 33.56 2.49
CA VAL A 665 8.82 32.91 1.80
C VAL A 665 9.16 31.42 1.57
N PRO A 666 8.36 30.46 2.07
CA PRO A 666 8.56 29.04 1.79
C PRO A 666 8.63 28.71 0.30
N GLN A 667 9.69 28.02 -0.11
CA GLN A 667 9.83 27.43 -1.45
C GLN A 667 9.76 25.90 -1.38
N HIS A 668 9.11 25.27 -2.35
CA HIS A 668 9.22 23.84 -2.66
C HIS A 668 9.79 23.65 -4.06
N SER A 669 10.52 22.56 -4.28
CA SER A 669 11.07 22.18 -5.59
C SER A 669 10.47 20.85 -6.01
N LEU A 670 9.62 20.84 -7.04
CA LEU A 670 8.79 19.71 -7.45
C LEU A 670 8.69 19.65 -8.98
N ASP A 671 8.84 18.47 -9.57
CA ASP A 671 8.48 18.25 -10.99
C ASP A 671 6.93 18.21 -11.08
N LEU A 672 6.37 19.29 -11.61
CA LEU A 672 4.94 19.48 -11.83
C LEU A 672 4.58 19.28 -13.30
N THR A 673 5.48 19.63 -14.21
CA THR A 673 5.25 19.60 -15.67
C THR A 673 5.44 18.22 -16.28
N GLY A 674 6.12 17.30 -15.58
CA GLY A 674 6.39 15.93 -15.98
C GLY A 674 7.58 15.79 -16.93
N ASP A 675 8.46 16.80 -17.01
CA ASP A 675 9.63 16.82 -17.88
C ASP A 675 10.95 16.38 -17.19
N GLY A 676 10.88 16.06 -15.89
CA GLY A 676 12.03 15.67 -15.07
C GLY A 676 12.82 16.83 -14.48
N GLN A 677 12.41 18.09 -14.69
CA GLN A 677 12.97 19.27 -14.03
C GLN A 677 12.05 19.75 -12.89
N PRO A 678 12.59 20.20 -11.74
CA PRO A 678 11.77 20.74 -10.67
C PRO A 678 11.38 22.21 -10.91
N GLU A 679 10.08 22.49 -10.97
CA GLU A 679 9.52 23.81 -10.77
C GLU A 679 9.67 24.27 -9.31
N ARG A 680 9.70 25.59 -9.11
CA ARG A 680 9.78 26.23 -7.79
C ARG A 680 8.42 26.79 -7.39
N VAL A 681 7.82 26.23 -6.34
CA VAL A 681 6.52 26.65 -5.79
C VAL A 681 6.77 27.53 -4.57
N LEU A 682 6.38 28.81 -4.62
CA LEU A 682 6.52 29.75 -3.50
C LEU A 682 5.16 30.03 -2.87
N THR A 683 5.02 29.72 -1.58
CA THR A 683 3.77 29.90 -0.83
C THR A 683 3.85 31.12 0.10
N TRP A 684 3.06 32.15 -0.17
CA TRP A 684 2.93 33.37 0.64
C TRP A 684 1.85 33.16 1.71
N ASP A 685 2.26 33.17 2.98
CA ASP A 685 1.38 33.06 4.14
C ASP A 685 0.78 34.43 4.56
N GLU A 686 -0.01 34.45 5.63
CA GLU A 686 -0.66 35.67 6.14
C GLU A 686 0.34 36.79 6.48
N ALA A 687 1.52 36.45 7.00
CA ALA A 687 2.56 37.43 7.34
C ALA A 687 3.19 38.02 6.08
N ALA A 688 3.53 37.17 5.11
CA ALA A 688 4.08 37.59 3.83
C ALA A 688 3.07 38.41 3.00
N LEU A 689 1.80 38.01 2.98
CA LEU A 689 0.70 38.75 2.35
C LEU A 689 0.45 40.11 3.01
N THR A 690 0.57 40.19 4.34
CA THR A 690 0.51 41.46 5.08
C THR A 690 1.66 42.39 4.66
N GLN A 691 2.86 41.87 4.45
CA GLN A 691 3.99 42.67 3.96
C GLN A 691 3.79 43.15 2.51
N LEU A 692 3.22 42.33 1.62
CA LEU A 692 2.84 42.78 0.27
C LEU A 692 1.83 43.94 0.32
N LYS A 693 0.87 43.92 1.25
CA LYS A 693 -0.07 45.04 1.48
C LYS A 693 0.62 46.30 2.01
N ASN A 694 1.61 46.17 2.88
CA ASN A 694 2.41 47.30 3.38
C ASN A 694 3.13 48.02 2.23
N TRP A 695 3.58 47.28 1.21
CA TRP A 695 4.12 47.81 -0.04
C TRP A 695 3.06 48.29 -1.05
N ARG A 696 1.78 48.37 -0.65
CA ARG A 696 0.63 48.86 -1.43
C ARG A 696 0.21 47.95 -2.60
N LEU A 697 0.59 46.67 -2.59
CA LEU A 697 0.09 45.70 -3.56
C LEU A 697 -1.35 45.28 -3.20
N GLN A 698 -2.21 45.20 -4.21
CA GLN A 698 -3.61 44.79 -4.08
C GLN A 698 -3.71 43.25 -4.04
N VAL A 699 -3.27 42.65 -2.93
CA VAL A 699 -3.29 41.19 -2.73
C VAL A 699 -4.49 40.74 -1.88
N GLU A 700 -5.00 39.56 -2.22
CA GLU A 700 -6.16 38.97 -1.55
C GLU A 700 -5.71 38.14 -0.33
N PRO A 701 -6.07 38.50 0.92
CA PRO A 701 -5.46 37.95 2.13
C PRO A 701 -6.17 36.70 2.67
N THR A 702 -7.28 36.28 2.06
CA THR A 702 -8.24 35.33 2.66
C THR A 702 -7.74 33.89 2.71
N ALA A 703 -6.67 33.57 1.99
CA ALA A 703 -5.96 32.30 2.01
C ALA A 703 -4.49 32.52 1.62
N PRO A 704 -3.57 31.62 2.00
CA PRO A 704 -2.22 31.57 1.44
C PRO A 704 -2.24 31.56 -0.10
N LYS A 705 -1.21 32.14 -0.70
CA LYS A 705 -1.11 32.36 -2.15
C LYS A 705 0.13 31.72 -2.74
N THR A 706 0.06 31.33 -4.00
CA THR A 706 1.10 30.54 -4.65
C THR A 706 1.56 31.20 -5.94
N ILE A 707 2.88 31.38 -6.07
CA ILE A 707 3.56 31.59 -7.36
C ILE A 707 4.30 30.30 -7.71
N ILE A 708 4.19 29.84 -8.96
CA ILE A 708 5.01 28.75 -9.49
C ILE A 708 5.94 29.31 -10.57
N LEU A 709 7.23 29.01 -10.46
CA LEU A 709 8.27 29.40 -11.42
C LEU A 709 8.87 28.17 -12.09
N GLY A 710 9.10 28.27 -13.40
CA GLY A 710 9.90 27.31 -14.15
C GLY A 710 11.39 27.38 -13.77
N GLN A 711 12.18 26.44 -14.31
CA GLN A 711 13.63 26.43 -14.13
C GLN A 711 14.29 27.73 -14.62
N ASP A 712 13.76 28.29 -15.72
CA ASP A 712 14.13 29.57 -16.35
C ASP A 712 13.67 30.83 -15.58
N ASN A 713 13.02 30.63 -14.43
CA ASN A 713 12.38 31.65 -13.60
C ASN A 713 11.17 32.35 -14.26
N ARG A 714 10.59 31.79 -15.33
CA ARG A 714 9.30 32.27 -15.86
C ARG A 714 8.16 31.87 -14.92
N VAL A 715 7.19 32.78 -14.73
CA VAL A 715 5.97 32.48 -13.97
C VAL A 715 5.07 31.54 -14.77
N LEU A 716 4.77 30.38 -14.20
CA LEU A 716 3.88 29.35 -14.76
C LEU A 716 2.47 29.39 -14.16
N TYR A 717 2.36 29.90 -12.92
CA TYR A 717 1.10 30.11 -12.19
C TYR A 717 1.26 31.23 -11.14
N ASN A 718 0.20 32.00 -10.89
CA ASN A 718 0.15 33.04 -9.84
C ASN A 718 -1.32 33.31 -9.44
N ASP A 719 -1.65 33.25 -8.14
CA ASP A 719 -2.98 33.60 -7.62
C ASP A 719 -3.04 34.76 -6.60
N LEU A 720 -1.93 35.47 -6.37
CA LEU A 720 -1.83 36.57 -5.39
C LEU A 720 -2.92 37.64 -5.51
N PHE A 721 -3.30 37.97 -6.75
CA PHE A 721 -4.23 39.03 -7.10
C PHE A 721 -5.68 38.53 -7.30
N GLY A 722 -5.91 37.21 -7.28
CA GLY A 722 -7.20 36.60 -7.58
C GLY A 722 -7.92 36.08 -6.33
N PRO A 723 -9.26 35.98 -6.35
CA PRO A 723 -10.05 35.30 -5.31
C PRO A 723 -9.99 33.76 -5.50
N GLN A 724 -8.78 33.24 -5.67
CA GLN A 724 -8.48 31.82 -5.81
C GLN A 724 -7.26 31.42 -4.96
N THR A 725 -7.13 30.14 -4.64
CA THR A 725 -6.00 29.61 -3.86
C THR A 725 -5.74 28.16 -4.25
N VAL A 726 -4.47 27.79 -4.44
CA VAL A 726 -4.06 26.37 -4.53
C VAL A 726 -4.30 25.72 -3.17
N VAL A 727 -5.12 24.67 -3.13
CA VAL A 727 -5.40 23.91 -1.91
C VAL A 727 -4.62 22.60 -1.85
N ALA A 728 -4.40 21.94 -2.99
CA ALA A 728 -3.69 20.66 -3.09
C ALA A 728 -3.04 20.47 -4.46
N LEU A 729 -2.23 19.42 -4.60
CA LEU A 729 -1.69 18.95 -5.88
C LEU A 729 -2.17 17.51 -6.14
N THR A 730 -2.32 17.09 -7.39
CA THR A 730 -2.52 15.65 -7.68
C THR A 730 -1.22 14.88 -7.49
N ASN A 731 -1.29 13.64 -7.03
CA ASN A 731 -0.09 12.83 -6.82
C ASN A 731 0.53 12.31 -8.15
N PRO A 732 1.77 12.68 -8.50
CA PRO A 732 2.44 12.21 -9.72
C PRO A 732 2.78 10.72 -9.70
N ALA A 733 2.84 10.08 -8.52
CA ALA A 733 3.07 8.63 -8.42
C ALA A 733 1.94 7.77 -9.04
N ILE A 734 0.82 8.41 -9.41
CA ILE A 734 -0.35 7.81 -10.07
C ILE A 734 -0.28 8.01 -11.61
N GLY A 735 0.74 8.71 -12.11
CA GLY A 735 1.07 8.90 -13.53
C GLY A 735 0.40 10.12 -14.17
N GLY A 736 1.16 10.82 -15.02
CA GLY A 736 0.79 12.09 -15.66
C GLY A 736 1.42 13.31 -14.98
N PRO A 737 1.39 14.49 -15.63
CA PRO A 737 1.81 15.76 -15.02
C PRO A 737 0.92 16.12 -13.83
N VAL A 738 1.44 16.92 -12.91
CA VAL A 738 0.73 17.32 -11.69
C VAL A 738 -0.33 18.36 -12.02
N GLY A 739 -1.59 18.08 -11.69
CA GLY A 739 -2.66 19.07 -11.68
C GLY A 739 -2.69 19.88 -10.39
N LEU A 740 -2.96 21.18 -10.50
CA LEU A 740 -3.15 22.08 -9.36
C LEU A 740 -4.63 22.08 -8.96
N LEU A 741 -4.95 21.64 -7.75
CA LEU A 741 -6.30 21.76 -7.22
C LEU A 741 -6.48 23.16 -6.64
N VAL A 742 -7.29 23.98 -7.31
CA VAL A 742 -7.55 25.37 -6.96
C VAL A 742 -8.98 25.52 -6.45
N TYR A 743 -9.17 26.28 -5.37
CA TYR A 743 -10.49 26.73 -4.96
C TYR A 743 -10.76 28.13 -5.53
N ARG A 744 -11.86 28.29 -6.28
CA ARG A 744 -12.35 29.58 -6.79
C ARG A 744 -13.86 29.58 -7.00
N ALA A 745 -14.47 30.77 -6.88
CA ALA A 745 -15.90 30.99 -7.14
C ALA A 745 -16.87 29.99 -6.44
N GLY A 746 -16.53 29.50 -5.24
CA GLY A 746 -17.38 28.58 -4.47
C GLY A 746 -17.17 27.08 -4.76
N GLY A 747 -16.18 26.70 -5.58
CA GLY A 747 -15.90 25.31 -5.89
C GLY A 747 -14.43 24.98 -6.14
N TYR A 748 -14.15 23.69 -6.25
CA TYR A 748 -12.84 23.18 -6.65
C TYR A 748 -12.76 22.99 -8.16
N GLU A 749 -11.63 23.39 -8.72
CA GLU A 749 -11.26 23.25 -10.12
C GLU A 749 -9.85 22.64 -10.18
N LEU A 750 -9.62 21.76 -11.14
CA LEU A 750 -8.31 21.14 -11.36
C LEU A 750 -7.70 21.75 -12.60
N LEU A 751 -6.66 22.57 -12.41
CA LEU A 751 -5.87 23.14 -13.51
C LEU A 751 -4.82 22.10 -13.96
N ALA A 752 -4.65 21.93 -15.26
CA ALA A 752 -3.69 21.01 -15.86
C ALA A 752 -2.54 21.77 -16.51
N TRP A 753 -1.39 21.10 -16.68
CA TRP A 753 -0.26 21.68 -17.41
C TRP A 753 -0.56 21.74 -18.92
N GLN A 754 -0.58 22.96 -19.48
CA GLN A 754 -0.74 23.20 -20.92
C GLN A 754 0.62 23.38 -21.58
N ALA A 755 1.22 22.28 -22.07
CA ALA A 755 2.57 22.28 -22.63
C ALA A 755 2.78 23.25 -23.81
N LEU A 756 1.74 23.55 -24.60
CA LEU A 756 1.79 24.52 -25.71
C LEU A 756 1.94 25.97 -25.25
N GLU A 757 1.36 26.31 -24.09
CA GLU A 757 1.29 27.68 -23.58
C GLU A 757 2.27 27.92 -22.42
N GLN A 758 2.78 26.84 -21.83
CA GLN A 758 3.68 26.81 -20.68
C GLN A 758 3.08 27.53 -19.47
N ARG A 759 1.88 27.09 -19.07
CA ARG A 759 1.11 27.56 -17.92
C ARG A 759 0.15 26.48 -17.42
N PHE A 760 -0.36 26.65 -16.21
CA PHE A 760 -1.45 25.82 -15.65
C PHE A 760 -2.80 26.49 -15.89
N GLU A 761 -3.72 25.79 -16.58
CA GLU A 761 -5.10 26.23 -16.86
C GLU A 761 -6.11 25.07 -16.78
#